data_AF-A0A0N1ICZ8-F1
#
_entry.id   AF-A0A0N1ICZ8-F1
#
_cell.length_a   1.000
_cell.length_b   1.000
_cell.length_c   1.000
_cell.angle_alpha   90.00
_cell.angle_beta   90.00
_cell.angle_gamma   90.00
#
_symmetry.space_group_name_H-M   'P 1'
#
loop_
_entity.id
_entity.type
_entity.pdbx_description
1 polymer ?
#
loop_
_entity_poly.entity_id
_entity_poly.type
_entity_poly.pdbx_seq_one_letter_code
_entity_poly.pdbx_strand_id
1 'polypeptide(L)'
;MYAPKCLVIVSRQDYIDTFRNCLGIIYTVWVENLGVPLETLVGNLVGCVLVPGAGGPQVRFSIGAGDRQALQPPAAPPMPVTHTAVHMLLRLLGIHNSVTLWCAVMSEHKVLLVSLAAARLSAACRALAALMFPFRYAHVYIPLLPAGLAEVLATPTPFLIGVHSSLKEEVSELLDVIVADLDVGSLHIPAGVNIPRPEGKLLGSLQEALALVLQPELRSADSAFAPPPPAASPPHMLDKEIRAVFMRTLAKLLQGYRHCLTIIRIHPSPVLTFHKAGFLGSRGLASCPFAVRLLDSMFFNGLVAERGPPWRPTDIFDELVQNLPEQLRLESLNPDTELQHIQDLAMQLHLNENPNPQVVSQTYQQRVLRPPAGAEARIHQPPLPALDPHRVHDVIRDVSQRNANNAKLTALRPPQARIVPPAAPPTGGEEPGQLLLTNSARRLEVLRACVAAIFEGRYADARKSFPAVLRALRASAARSALVRDLAARLPTNKHLLQHHQFELLVRLMNCALQSATALDEHSIAAAMLPLATAYCRKLCTGVIQYAYMCIQMNKVEMHEQLISDDRRRCMYERLMNCALQSATALDEHSIAAAMLPLATAYCRKLCTGVIQYAYMCIQEHQVWTSQQFWEAAFYQDVQRDIKALYLPSPTHHQRVPSPRDDEEYISLLKAQEPSALEIAAEQMRLWPTLSPEKQRELIASEESTLYSQAIHYANRMVYLLLPLEGAGRRADTRGD
;
A
#
# COMPACT_ATOMS: atom_id res chain seq x y z
N MET A 1 -45.73 32.89 13.99
CA MET A 1 -44.34 32.40 13.99
C MET A 1 -44.20 31.42 12.83
N TYR A 2 -43.39 31.73 11.82
CA TYR A 2 -43.08 30.80 10.73
C TYR A 2 -42.03 29.80 11.26
N ALA A 3 -42.42 28.53 11.41
CA ALA A 3 -41.48 27.47 11.71
C ALA A 3 -41.12 26.76 10.39
N PRO A 4 -39.84 26.73 9.97
CA PRO A 4 -39.46 26.01 8.77
C PRO A 4 -39.76 24.51 8.95
N LYS A 5 -40.44 23.91 7.97
CA LYS A 5 -40.72 22.47 7.93
C LYS A 5 -39.67 21.77 7.07
N CYS A 6 -39.27 20.56 7.44
CA CYS A 6 -38.32 19.74 6.69
C CYS A 6 -38.90 18.33 6.48
N LEU A 7 -38.72 17.78 5.27
CA LEU A 7 -39.00 16.38 4.97
C LEU A 7 -37.68 15.62 4.90
N VAL A 8 -37.57 14.51 5.63
CA VAL A 8 -36.32 13.75 5.77
C VAL A 8 -36.57 12.27 5.48
N ILE A 9 -35.66 11.66 4.71
CA ILE A 9 -35.56 10.20 4.55
C ILE A 9 -34.26 9.76 5.23
N VAL A 10 -34.35 8.75 6.08
CA VAL A 10 -33.18 8.09 6.68
C VAL A 10 -33.00 6.75 5.97
N SER A 11 -31.85 6.56 5.32
CA SER A 11 -31.55 5.36 4.55
C SER A 11 -30.10 4.95 4.73
N ARG A 12 -29.83 3.63 4.71
CA ARG A 12 -28.47 3.08 4.64
C ARG A 12 -27.89 3.13 3.21
N GLN A 13 -28.72 3.41 2.21
CA GLN A 13 -28.33 3.49 0.80
C GLN A 13 -27.94 4.93 0.45
N ASP A 14 -26.94 5.13 -0.42
CA ASP A 14 -26.45 6.47 -0.83
C ASP A 14 -26.99 6.87 -2.21
N TYR A 15 -28.32 6.96 -2.36
CA TYR A 15 -29.00 7.39 -3.59
C TYR A 15 -29.63 8.78 -3.46
N ILE A 16 -28.78 9.78 -3.22
CA ILE A 16 -29.23 11.14 -2.86
C ILE A 16 -30.16 11.76 -3.88
N ASP A 17 -29.84 11.67 -5.18
CA ASP A 17 -30.68 12.28 -6.22
C ASP A 17 -32.05 11.59 -6.30
N THR A 18 -32.08 10.26 -6.17
CA THR A 18 -33.32 9.48 -6.11
C THR A 18 -34.17 9.87 -4.90
N PHE A 19 -33.57 9.97 -3.71
CA PHE A 19 -34.29 10.38 -2.51
C PHE A 19 -34.76 11.83 -2.57
N ARG A 20 -33.95 12.73 -3.13
CA ARG A 20 -34.33 14.13 -3.39
C ARG A 20 -35.54 14.20 -4.33
N ASN A 21 -35.55 13.41 -5.40
CA ASN A 21 -36.69 13.35 -6.32
C ASN A 21 -37.95 12.83 -5.61
N CYS A 22 -37.83 11.77 -4.82
CA CYS A 22 -38.95 11.23 -4.04
C CYS A 22 -39.53 12.24 -3.05
N LEU A 23 -38.66 12.92 -2.27
CA LEU A 23 -39.06 13.99 -1.36
C LEU A 23 -39.72 15.16 -2.09
N GLY A 24 -39.18 15.54 -3.25
CA GLY A 24 -39.74 16.58 -4.10
C GLY A 24 -41.14 16.24 -4.60
N ILE A 25 -41.40 14.98 -4.98
CA ILE A 25 -42.73 14.52 -5.40
C ILE A 25 -43.71 14.56 -4.22
N ILE A 26 -43.33 14.05 -3.05
CA ILE A 26 -44.17 14.09 -1.84
C ILE A 26 -44.54 15.54 -1.49
N TYR A 27 -43.54 16.43 -1.50
CA TYR A 27 -43.75 17.86 -1.26
C TYR A 27 -44.69 18.49 -2.29
N THR A 28 -44.49 18.18 -3.59
CA THR A 28 -45.30 18.72 -4.69
C THR A 28 -46.76 18.28 -4.57
N VAL A 29 -47.00 16.99 -4.29
CA VAL A 29 -48.36 16.45 -4.13
C VAL A 29 -49.08 17.11 -2.97
N TRP A 30 -48.36 17.36 -1.86
CA TRP A 30 -48.91 18.03 -0.69
C TRP A 30 -49.21 19.51 -0.96
N VAL A 31 -48.23 20.28 -1.46
CA VAL A 31 -48.36 21.74 -1.59
C VAL A 31 -49.36 22.14 -2.69
N GLU A 32 -49.47 21.34 -3.76
CA GLU A 32 -50.42 21.57 -4.85
C GLU A 32 -51.74 20.80 -4.67
N ASN A 33 -51.90 20.03 -3.59
CA ASN A 33 -53.09 19.23 -3.30
C ASN A 33 -53.55 18.37 -4.49
N LEU A 34 -52.65 17.55 -5.04
CA LEU A 34 -52.89 16.78 -6.28
C LEU A 34 -53.82 15.57 -6.12
N GLY A 35 -54.50 15.43 -4.97
CA GLY A 35 -55.49 14.37 -4.72
C GLY A 35 -54.91 12.96 -4.54
N VAL A 36 -53.58 12.79 -4.55
CA VAL A 36 -52.91 11.52 -4.27
C VAL A 36 -52.63 11.42 -2.76
N PRO A 37 -53.11 10.38 -2.06
CA PRO A 37 -52.82 10.21 -0.63
C PRO A 37 -51.32 10.09 -0.37
N LEU A 38 -50.81 10.82 0.62
CA LEU A 38 -49.39 10.79 0.96
C LEU A 38 -48.97 9.42 1.49
N GLU A 39 -49.87 8.71 2.17
CA GLU A 39 -49.65 7.33 2.64
C GLU A 39 -49.33 6.38 1.49
N THR A 40 -49.94 6.59 0.32
CA THR A 40 -49.65 5.81 -0.89
C THR A 40 -48.23 6.08 -1.39
N LEU A 41 -47.81 7.35 -1.43
CA LEU A 41 -46.46 7.72 -1.87
C LEU A 41 -45.39 7.15 -0.93
N VAL A 42 -45.61 7.27 0.38
CA VAL A 42 -44.69 6.76 1.41
C VAL A 42 -44.67 5.24 1.40
N GLY A 43 -45.83 4.59 1.34
CA GLY A 43 -45.93 3.13 1.28
C GLY A 43 -45.28 2.55 0.02
N ASN A 44 -45.44 3.21 -1.13
CA ASN A 44 -44.75 2.82 -2.37
C ASN A 44 -43.24 3.06 -2.31
N LEU A 45 -42.78 4.17 -1.73
CA LEU A 45 -41.34 4.41 -1.56
C LEU A 45 -40.67 3.31 -0.73
N VAL A 46 -41.31 2.90 0.37
CA VAL A 46 -40.76 1.89 1.29
C VAL A 46 -40.95 0.47 0.75
N GLY A 47 -42.09 0.17 0.14
CA GLY A 47 -42.44 -1.19 -0.32
C GLY A 47 -42.07 -1.50 -1.78
N CYS A 48 -42.11 -0.52 -2.69
CA CYS A 48 -41.95 -0.77 -4.14
C CYS A 48 -40.49 -0.75 -4.59
N VAL A 49 -39.65 0.05 -3.93
CA VAL A 49 -38.31 0.37 -4.44
C VAL A 49 -37.33 -0.71 -4.03
N LEU A 50 -37.20 -1.73 -4.88
CA LEU A 50 -36.20 -2.77 -4.73
C LEU A 50 -34.89 -2.34 -5.40
N VAL A 51 -33.87 -2.08 -4.59
CA VAL A 51 -32.52 -1.79 -5.06
C VAL A 51 -31.85 -3.11 -5.47
N PRO A 52 -31.44 -3.29 -6.75
CA PRO A 52 -30.77 -4.51 -7.16
C PRO A 52 -29.35 -4.57 -6.60
N GLY A 53 -28.69 -5.73 -6.74
CA GLY A 53 -27.27 -5.87 -6.40
C GLY A 53 -26.35 -4.99 -7.26
N ALA A 54 -25.10 -4.88 -6.85
CA ALA A 54 -24.03 -4.24 -7.60
C ALA A 54 -24.00 -4.65 -9.09
N GLY A 55 -23.83 -3.69 -10.00
CA GLY A 55 -23.85 -3.93 -11.44
C GLY A 55 -25.19 -4.43 -11.99
N GLY A 56 -26.25 -4.34 -11.19
CA GLY A 56 -27.57 -4.81 -11.55
C GLY A 56 -28.24 -4.05 -12.68
N PRO A 57 -29.33 -4.60 -13.22
CA PRO A 57 -30.11 -3.91 -14.24
C PRO A 57 -30.71 -2.63 -13.65
N GLN A 58 -30.93 -1.63 -14.50
CA GLN A 58 -31.66 -0.43 -14.10
C GLN A 58 -33.09 -0.82 -13.71
N VAL A 59 -33.51 -0.43 -12.51
CA VAL A 59 -34.87 -0.62 -12.01
C VAL A 59 -35.65 0.65 -12.21
N ARG A 60 -36.83 0.53 -12.81
CA ARG A 60 -37.77 1.63 -13.00
C ARG A 60 -38.88 1.50 -11.99
N PHE A 61 -39.23 2.59 -11.33
CA PHE A 61 -40.27 2.61 -10.32
C PHE A 61 -41.03 3.94 -10.36
N SER A 62 -42.17 3.96 -9.66
CA SER A 62 -43.01 5.12 -9.45
C SER A 62 -43.50 5.06 -8.01
N ILE A 63 -43.43 6.18 -7.30
CA ILE A 63 -44.06 6.29 -5.98
C ILE A 63 -45.50 6.78 -6.08
N GLY A 64 -45.90 7.36 -7.21
CA GLY A 64 -47.26 7.81 -7.50
C GLY A 64 -47.29 9.18 -8.18
N ALA A 65 -48.49 9.74 -8.35
CA ALA A 65 -48.69 11.02 -9.03
C ALA A 65 -48.16 11.09 -10.48
N GLY A 66 -48.00 9.93 -11.15
CA GLY A 66 -47.54 9.88 -12.54
C GLY A 66 -46.03 10.14 -12.72
N ASP A 67 -45.26 10.00 -11.64
CA ASP A 67 -43.80 10.03 -11.69
C ASP A 67 -43.22 8.81 -12.44
N ARG A 68 -42.00 8.98 -12.94
CA ARG A 68 -41.22 7.91 -13.58
C ARG A 68 -39.78 8.06 -13.15
N GLN A 69 -39.32 7.17 -12.28
CA GLN A 69 -37.97 7.21 -11.72
C GLN A 69 -37.21 5.95 -12.09
N ALA A 70 -35.89 6.07 -12.17
CA ALA A 70 -35.00 4.95 -12.41
C ALA A 70 -33.82 4.99 -11.45
N LEU A 71 -33.38 3.81 -11.04
CA LEU A 71 -32.23 3.63 -10.18
C LEU A 71 -31.38 2.48 -10.74
N GLN A 72 -30.08 2.69 -10.78
CA GLN A 72 -29.11 1.66 -11.13
C GLN A 72 -27.94 1.74 -10.14
N PRO A 73 -27.60 0.65 -9.44
CA PRO A 73 -26.41 0.59 -8.62
C PRO A 73 -25.13 0.66 -9.47
N PRO A 74 -24.02 1.18 -8.91
CA PRO A 74 -22.73 1.14 -9.58
C PRO A 74 -22.26 -0.30 -9.83
N ALA A 75 -21.40 -0.49 -10.83
CA ALA A 75 -20.91 -1.79 -11.27
C ALA A 75 -20.16 -2.55 -10.17
N ALA A 76 -19.22 -1.88 -9.50
CA ALA A 76 -18.31 -2.47 -8.52
C ALA A 76 -18.19 -1.61 -7.25
N PRO A 77 -19.18 -1.59 -6.34
CA PRO A 77 -18.96 -1.08 -4.99
C PRO A 77 -17.83 -1.89 -4.32
N PRO A 78 -16.90 -1.27 -3.58
CA PRO A 78 -17.03 0.02 -2.88
C PRO A 78 -16.55 1.27 -3.64
N MET A 79 -16.37 1.21 -4.96
CA MET A 79 -15.97 2.38 -5.77
C MET A 79 -16.85 3.61 -5.47
N PRO A 80 -16.27 4.77 -5.10
CA PRO A 80 -17.05 5.97 -4.80
C PRO A 80 -17.85 6.47 -6.00
N VAL A 81 -19.07 6.92 -5.74
CA VAL A 81 -19.93 7.60 -6.72
C VAL A 81 -19.93 9.09 -6.40
N THR A 82 -19.51 9.92 -7.35
CA THR A 82 -19.31 11.37 -7.10
C THR A 82 -20.19 12.26 -7.95
N HIS A 83 -20.75 11.75 -9.05
CA HIS A 83 -21.46 12.56 -10.06
C HIS A 83 -20.60 13.74 -10.55
N THR A 84 -20.79 14.94 -10.01
CA THR A 84 -20.03 16.18 -10.32
C THR A 84 -19.32 16.77 -9.11
N ALA A 85 -19.36 16.11 -7.94
CA ALA A 85 -18.91 16.67 -6.67
C ALA A 85 -17.41 17.02 -6.66
N VAL A 86 -16.55 16.20 -7.27
CA VAL A 86 -15.11 16.43 -7.35
C VAL A 86 -14.80 17.58 -8.31
N HIS A 87 -15.48 17.63 -9.46
CA HIS A 87 -15.37 18.78 -10.36
C HIS A 87 -15.77 20.08 -9.66
N MET A 88 -16.88 20.06 -8.91
CA MET A 88 -17.34 21.23 -8.15
C MET A 88 -16.35 21.66 -7.06
N LEU A 89 -15.71 20.72 -6.36
CA LEU A 89 -14.66 21.03 -5.38
C LEU A 89 -13.51 21.83 -6.01
N LEU A 90 -12.96 21.34 -7.13
CA LEU A 90 -11.85 22.02 -7.83
C LEU A 90 -12.30 23.35 -8.44
N ARG A 91 -13.54 23.46 -8.88
CA ARG A 91 -14.11 24.73 -9.35
C ARG A 91 -14.20 25.78 -8.24
N LEU A 92 -14.51 25.38 -7.00
CA LEU A 92 -14.67 26.29 -5.87
C LEU A 92 -13.33 26.70 -5.25
N LEU A 93 -12.39 25.77 -5.11
CA LEU A 93 -11.14 25.99 -4.38
C LEU A 93 -9.91 26.19 -5.30
N GLY A 94 -10.01 25.82 -6.58
CA GLY A 94 -8.87 25.76 -7.48
C GLY A 94 -7.93 24.58 -7.17
N ILE A 95 -6.93 24.36 -8.03
CA ILE A 95 -6.00 23.22 -7.93
C ILE A 95 -5.20 23.26 -6.63
N HIS A 96 -4.58 24.40 -6.30
CA HIS A 96 -3.69 24.51 -5.14
C HIS A 96 -4.39 24.18 -3.82
N ASN A 97 -5.54 24.81 -3.54
CA ASN A 97 -6.25 24.58 -2.28
C ASN A 97 -6.88 23.20 -2.25
N SER A 98 -7.40 22.68 -3.37
CA SER A 98 -7.94 21.31 -3.44
C SER A 98 -6.88 20.24 -3.16
N VAL A 99 -5.69 20.37 -3.76
CA VAL A 99 -4.56 19.45 -3.52
C VAL A 99 -4.07 19.57 -2.08
N THR A 100 -3.98 20.78 -1.53
CA THR A 100 -3.58 20.97 -0.12
C THR A 100 -4.59 20.35 0.84
N LEU A 101 -5.88 20.52 0.58
CA LEU A 101 -6.96 19.95 1.38
C LEU A 101 -6.98 18.42 1.29
N TRP A 102 -6.76 17.87 0.10
CA TRP A 102 -6.56 16.44 -0.08
C TRP A 102 -5.35 15.92 0.70
N CYS A 103 -4.21 16.63 0.67
CA CYS A 103 -3.04 16.26 1.48
C CYS A 103 -3.36 16.26 2.97
N ALA A 104 -4.08 17.28 3.47
CA ALA A 104 -4.52 17.37 4.86
C ALA A 104 -5.41 16.20 5.28
N VAL A 105 -6.39 15.84 4.44
CA VAL A 105 -7.25 14.68 4.67
C VAL A 105 -6.43 13.38 4.69
N MET A 106 -5.53 13.19 3.71
CA MET A 106 -4.68 11.99 3.59
C MET A 106 -3.64 11.84 4.72
N SER A 107 -3.33 12.93 5.43
CA SER A 107 -2.40 12.95 6.57
C SER A 107 -3.11 13.11 7.92
N GLU A 108 -4.41 12.80 7.96
CA GLU A 108 -5.23 12.72 9.19
C GLU A 108 -5.30 14.04 9.98
N HIS A 109 -5.42 15.18 9.29
CA HIS A 109 -5.71 16.46 9.95
C HIS A 109 -7.20 16.68 10.20
N LYS A 110 -7.51 17.60 11.11
CA LYS A 110 -8.85 18.14 11.31
C LYS A 110 -9.18 19.12 10.19
N VAL A 111 -10.15 18.76 9.35
CA VAL A 111 -10.58 19.52 8.19
C VAL A 111 -12.03 19.95 8.37
N LEU A 112 -12.24 21.26 8.33
CA LEU A 112 -13.55 21.88 8.44
C LEU A 112 -13.90 22.62 7.14
N LEU A 113 -15.05 22.30 6.57
CA LEU A 113 -15.60 22.98 5.41
C LEU A 113 -16.66 23.97 5.86
N VAL A 114 -16.64 25.19 5.31
CA VAL A 114 -17.58 26.26 5.65
C VAL A 114 -18.29 26.73 4.39
N SER A 115 -19.62 26.85 4.45
CA SER A 115 -20.44 27.40 3.36
C SER A 115 -21.84 27.80 3.87
N LEU A 116 -22.45 28.77 3.21
CA LEU A 116 -23.88 29.09 3.31
C LEU A 116 -24.78 27.96 2.77
N ALA A 117 -24.25 27.09 1.90
CA ALA A 117 -25.02 26.05 1.24
C ALA A 117 -24.69 24.65 1.76
N ALA A 118 -25.61 24.05 2.53
CA ALA A 118 -25.49 22.69 3.04
C ALA A 118 -25.24 21.61 1.96
N ALA A 119 -25.78 21.84 0.74
CA ALA A 119 -25.53 20.96 -0.39
C ALA A 119 -24.06 20.98 -0.85
N ARG A 120 -23.39 22.15 -0.80
CA ARG A 120 -21.95 22.28 -1.12
C ARG A 120 -21.10 21.58 -0.08
N LEU A 121 -21.40 21.74 1.21
CA LEU A 121 -20.71 21.05 2.31
C LEU A 121 -20.77 19.53 2.13
N SER A 122 -21.98 18.99 1.92
CA SER A 122 -22.19 17.56 1.68
C SER A 122 -21.46 17.04 0.45
N ALA A 123 -21.47 17.81 -0.65
CA ALA A 123 -20.80 17.44 -1.89
C ALA A 123 -19.27 17.48 -1.74
N ALA A 124 -18.72 18.50 -1.10
CA ALA A 124 -17.28 18.66 -0.90
C ALA A 124 -16.71 17.59 0.05
N CYS A 125 -17.42 17.24 1.12
CA CYS A 125 -17.03 16.11 1.99
C CYS A 125 -16.99 14.79 1.21
N ARG A 126 -18.02 14.51 0.40
CA ARG A 126 -18.05 13.32 -0.47
C ARG A 126 -16.91 13.33 -1.49
N ALA A 127 -16.63 14.49 -2.09
CA ALA A 127 -15.55 14.65 -3.06
C ALA A 127 -14.20 14.33 -2.43
N LEU A 128 -13.88 14.91 -1.26
CA LEU A 128 -12.63 14.64 -0.54
C LEU A 128 -12.50 13.17 -0.16
N ALA A 129 -13.55 12.56 0.40
CA ALA A 129 -13.55 11.13 0.72
C ALA A 129 -13.37 10.25 -0.52
N ALA A 130 -13.95 10.63 -1.66
CA ALA A 130 -13.80 9.90 -2.91
C ALA A 130 -12.40 10.02 -3.54
N LEU A 131 -11.73 11.17 -3.38
CA LEU A 131 -10.36 11.40 -3.85
C LEU A 131 -9.31 10.61 -3.05
N MET A 132 -9.70 10.01 -1.92
CA MET A 132 -8.84 9.10 -1.15
C MET A 132 -8.80 7.70 -1.74
N PHE A 133 -9.73 7.32 -2.63
CA PHE A 133 -9.79 5.95 -3.14
C PHE A 133 -8.45 5.55 -3.78
N PRO A 134 -7.83 4.42 -3.36
CA PRO A 134 -8.44 3.21 -2.78
C PRO A 134 -8.63 3.19 -1.26
N PHE A 135 -8.23 4.25 -0.55
CA PHE A 135 -8.40 4.36 0.89
C PHE A 135 -9.84 4.69 1.30
N ARG A 136 -10.21 4.33 2.52
CA ARG A 136 -11.50 4.68 3.13
C ARG A 136 -11.27 5.62 4.30
N TYR A 137 -12.03 6.71 4.35
CA TYR A 137 -12.01 7.61 5.49
C TYR A 137 -12.54 6.89 6.74
N ALA A 138 -11.72 6.83 7.78
CA ALA A 138 -11.97 6.03 8.99
C ALA A 138 -12.22 6.86 10.27
N HIS A 139 -12.14 8.18 10.19
CA HIS A 139 -12.33 9.08 11.34
C HIS A 139 -13.73 9.72 11.34
N VAL A 140 -13.93 10.73 12.20
CA VAL A 140 -15.21 11.46 12.30
C VAL A 140 -15.55 12.14 10.98
N TYR A 141 -16.69 11.77 10.39
CA TYR A 141 -17.17 12.27 9.10
C TYR A 141 -18.59 12.82 9.28
N ILE A 142 -18.74 14.14 9.29
CA ILE A 142 -20.02 14.82 9.50
C ILE A 142 -20.22 15.88 8.40
N PRO A 143 -20.84 15.53 7.27
CA PRO A 143 -20.93 16.44 6.12
C PRO A 143 -21.70 17.74 6.38
N LEU A 144 -22.54 17.75 7.42
CA LEU A 144 -23.23 18.93 7.92
C LEU A 144 -23.43 18.78 9.43
N LEU A 145 -22.68 19.53 10.23
CA LEU A 145 -22.77 19.55 11.68
C LEU A 145 -23.86 20.54 12.13
N PRO A 146 -24.85 20.10 12.93
CA PRO A 146 -25.81 21.00 13.56
C PRO A 146 -25.14 21.93 14.57
N ALA A 147 -25.62 23.18 14.67
CA ALA A 147 -25.06 24.19 15.59
C ALA A 147 -25.03 23.74 17.06
N GLY A 148 -26.06 23.04 17.53
CA GLY A 148 -26.11 22.52 18.91
C GLY A 148 -25.07 21.44 19.23
N LEU A 149 -24.30 20.98 18.25
CA LEU A 149 -23.21 19.99 18.41
C LEU A 149 -21.85 20.59 18.05
N ALA A 150 -21.70 21.93 18.05
CA ALA A 150 -20.44 22.61 17.72
C ALA A 150 -19.27 22.17 18.62
N GLU A 151 -19.54 21.73 19.85
CA GLU A 151 -18.54 21.16 20.76
C GLU A 151 -17.74 19.99 20.18
N VAL A 152 -18.30 19.24 19.21
CA VAL A 152 -17.61 18.14 18.52
C VAL A 152 -16.36 18.64 17.80
N LEU A 153 -16.29 19.92 17.39
CA LEU A 153 -15.13 20.51 16.73
C LEU A 153 -13.88 20.54 17.64
N ALA A 154 -14.06 20.49 18.96
CA ALA A 154 -12.96 20.46 19.92
C ALA A 154 -12.38 19.04 20.13
N THR A 155 -12.91 18.01 19.47
CA THR A 155 -12.40 16.63 19.59
C THR A 155 -10.92 16.55 19.24
N PRO A 156 -10.09 15.79 19.98
CA PRO A 156 -8.67 15.62 19.63
C PRO A 156 -8.47 14.75 18.38
N THR A 157 -9.47 13.99 17.96
CA THR A 157 -9.38 13.09 16.81
C THR A 157 -9.45 13.84 15.48
N PRO A 158 -8.79 13.34 14.41
CA PRO A 158 -8.99 13.86 13.06
C PRO A 158 -10.47 13.84 12.67
N PHE A 159 -10.88 14.79 11.83
CA PHE A 159 -12.26 14.85 11.34
C PHE A 159 -12.37 15.52 9.97
N LEU A 160 -13.44 15.20 9.25
CA LEU A 160 -13.89 15.88 8.05
C LEU A 160 -15.33 16.31 8.29
N ILE A 161 -15.51 17.60 8.59
CA ILE A 161 -16.78 18.17 9.02
C ILE A 161 -17.17 19.34 8.12
N GLY A 162 -18.46 19.50 7.83
CA GLY A 162 -19.01 20.71 7.22
C GLY A 162 -19.86 21.50 8.20
N VAL A 163 -19.71 22.82 8.26
CA VAL A 163 -20.54 23.72 9.07
C VAL A 163 -21.14 24.84 8.23
N HIS A 164 -22.33 25.28 8.61
CA HIS A 164 -22.92 26.47 8.03
C HIS A 164 -22.08 27.70 8.41
N SER A 165 -21.93 28.65 7.48
CA SER A 165 -21.10 29.85 7.69
C SER A 165 -21.53 30.75 8.84
N SER A 166 -22.76 30.59 9.36
CA SER A 166 -23.20 31.27 10.58
C SER A 166 -22.38 30.91 11.82
N LEU A 167 -21.66 29.77 11.81
CA LEU A 167 -20.79 29.33 12.92
C LEU A 167 -19.33 29.74 12.73
N LYS A 168 -19.01 30.58 11.73
CA LYS A 168 -17.63 30.91 11.37
C LYS A 168 -16.87 31.64 12.49
N GLU A 169 -17.56 32.41 13.32
CA GLU A 169 -16.96 33.09 14.48
C GLU A 169 -16.49 32.08 15.52
N GLU A 170 -17.36 31.13 15.93
CA GLU A 170 -17.01 30.04 16.86
C GLU A 170 -15.85 29.18 16.33
N VAL A 171 -15.79 28.98 15.03
CA VAL A 171 -14.72 28.21 14.35
C VAL A 171 -13.36 28.92 14.40
N SER A 172 -13.34 30.25 14.44
CA SER A 172 -12.09 31.03 14.36
C SER A 172 -11.22 30.89 15.61
N GLU A 173 -11.78 30.35 16.70
CA GLU A 173 -11.07 30.08 17.95
C GLU A 173 -10.28 28.75 17.95
N LEU A 174 -10.47 27.90 16.93
CA LEU A 174 -9.86 26.58 16.85
C LEU A 174 -8.42 26.66 16.33
N LEU A 175 -7.44 26.27 17.16
CA LEU A 175 -6.00 26.44 16.87
C LEU A 175 -5.38 25.34 15.99
N ASP A 176 -6.05 24.20 15.81
CA ASP A 176 -5.51 23.02 15.12
C ASP A 176 -6.41 22.49 13.98
N VAL A 177 -7.38 23.31 13.55
CA VAL A 177 -8.36 22.96 12.52
C VAL A 177 -8.07 23.71 11.23
N ILE A 178 -7.94 22.98 10.12
CA ILE A 178 -7.79 23.54 8.78
C ILE A 178 -9.17 23.90 8.26
N VAL A 179 -9.38 25.17 7.90
CA VAL A 179 -10.70 25.67 7.49
C VAL A 179 -10.71 26.01 6.01
N ALA A 180 -11.59 25.34 5.24
CA ALA A 180 -11.83 25.63 3.83
C ALA A 180 -13.18 26.35 3.67
N ASP A 181 -13.13 27.63 3.29
CA ASP A 181 -14.32 28.41 2.96
C ASP A 181 -14.68 28.18 1.49
N LEU A 182 -15.74 27.42 1.25
CA LEU A 182 -16.16 27.00 -0.09
C LEU A 182 -16.87 28.11 -0.86
N ASP A 183 -17.31 29.18 -0.20
CA ASP A 183 -18.00 30.29 -0.86
C ASP A 183 -17.01 31.36 -1.33
N VAL A 184 -15.93 31.56 -0.58
CA VAL A 184 -14.83 32.47 -0.94
C VAL A 184 -13.76 31.78 -1.79
N GLY A 185 -13.61 30.46 -1.65
CA GLY A 185 -12.55 29.71 -2.34
C GLY A 185 -11.20 29.74 -1.60
N SER A 186 -11.20 30.02 -0.29
CA SER A 186 -9.99 30.22 0.51
C SER A 186 -9.73 29.07 1.48
N LEU A 187 -8.44 28.85 1.79
CA LEU A 187 -7.99 27.86 2.77
C LEU A 187 -7.21 28.56 3.88
N HIS A 188 -7.64 28.39 5.13
CA HIS A 188 -6.94 28.85 6.33
C HIS A 188 -6.27 27.67 7.02
N ILE A 189 -4.96 27.78 7.22
CA ILE A 189 -4.12 26.77 7.89
C ILE A 189 -3.54 27.44 9.14
N PRO A 190 -3.81 26.94 10.35
CA PRO A 190 -3.26 27.51 11.57
C PRO A 190 -1.72 27.44 11.60
N ALA A 191 -1.07 28.41 12.24
CA ALA A 191 0.39 28.58 12.19
C ALA A 191 1.20 27.37 12.73
N GLY A 192 0.61 26.55 13.61
CA GLY A 192 1.24 25.33 14.15
C GLY A 192 0.99 24.06 13.34
N VAL A 193 0.17 24.12 12.28
CA VAL A 193 -0.23 22.95 11.50
C VAL A 193 0.61 22.85 10.24
N ASN A 194 1.46 21.82 10.17
CA ASN A 194 2.20 21.48 8.96
C ASN A 194 1.48 20.35 8.21
N ILE A 195 1.06 20.64 6.98
CA ILE A 195 0.44 19.66 6.10
C ILE A 195 1.53 19.06 5.21
N PRO A 196 1.91 17.78 5.41
CA PRO A 196 2.90 17.15 4.56
C PRO A 196 2.36 17.04 3.13
N ARG A 197 3.23 17.23 2.14
CA ARG A 197 2.89 17.11 0.71
C ARG A 197 3.77 16.06 0.03
N PRO A 198 3.30 15.42 -1.04
CA PRO A 198 4.16 14.59 -1.88
C PRO A 198 5.38 15.38 -2.37
N GLU A 199 6.56 14.78 -2.40
CA GLU A 199 7.79 15.44 -2.84
C GLU A 199 8.10 15.24 -4.33
N GLY A 200 8.92 16.15 -4.87
CA GLY A 200 9.53 16.02 -6.19
C GLY A 200 8.52 15.96 -7.35
N LYS A 201 8.77 15.03 -8.28
CA LYS A 201 7.99 14.88 -9.52
C LYS A 201 6.52 14.49 -9.27
N LEU A 202 6.20 13.83 -8.17
CA LEU A 202 4.84 13.32 -7.92
C LEU A 202 3.82 14.46 -7.74
N LEU A 203 4.19 15.50 -6.98
CA LEU A 203 3.33 16.67 -6.79
C LEU A 203 3.24 17.52 -8.06
N GLY A 204 4.37 17.74 -8.74
CA GLY A 204 4.42 18.47 -10.01
C GLY A 204 3.52 17.83 -11.07
N SER A 205 3.69 16.52 -11.30
CA SER A 205 2.86 15.78 -12.26
C SER A 205 1.38 15.74 -11.88
N LEU A 206 1.04 15.67 -10.59
CA LEU A 206 -0.35 15.80 -10.14
C LEU A 206 -0.94 17.16 -10.55
N GLN A 207 -0.24 18.26 -10.27
CA GLN A 207 -0.72 19.60 -10.56
C GLN A 207 -0.78 19.88 -12.07
N GLU A 208 0.22 19.44 -12.83
CA GLU A 208 0.25 19.55 -14.29
C GLU A 208 -0.89 18.75 -14.94
N ALA A 209 -1.11 17.51 -14.53
CA ALA A 209 -2.20 16.69 -15.05
C ALA A 209 -3.57 17.32 -14.73
N LEU A 210 -3.77 17.86 -13.52
CA LEU A 210 -4.99 18.59 -13.17
C LEU A 210 -5.18 19.85 -14.03
N ALA A 211 -4.11 20.60 -14.29
CA ALA A 211 -4.16 21.78 -15.15
C ALA A 211 -4.57 21.42 -16.58
N LEU A 212 -3.96 20.38 -17.15
CA LEU A 212 -4.27 19.90 -18.51
C LEU A 212 -5.66 19.28 -18.65
N VAL A 213 -6.21 18.67 -17.59
CA VAL A 213 -7.60 18.17 -17.58
C VAL A 213 -8.59 19.33 -17.51
N LEU A 214 -8.33 20.34 -16.67
CA LEU A 214 -9.23 21.47 -16.48
C LEU A 214 -9.15 22.51 -17.61
N GLN A 215 -7.99 22.64 -18.25
CA GLN A 215 -7.67 23.61 -19.29
C GLN A 215 -6.81 22.93 -20.37
N PRO A 216 -7.41 22.07 -21.21
CA PRO A 216 -6.67 21.31 -22.22
C PRO A 216 -6.01 22.20 -23.28
N GLU A 217 -6.46 23.45 -23.42
CA GLU A 217 -5.90 24.44 -24.34
C GLU A 217 -4.47 24.86 -23.99
N LEU A 218 -4.05 24.68 -22.73
CA LEU A 218 -2.70 25.01 -22.26
C LEU A 218 -1.60 24.28 -23.05
N ARG A 219 -1.90 23.11 -23.65
CA ARG A 219 -0.92 22.32 -24.42
C ARG A 219 -0.40 23.03 -25.66
N SER A 220 -1.24 23.88 -26.26
CA SER A 220 -0.95 24.53 -27.53
C SER A 220 -1.16 26.04 -27.45
N ALA A 221 -1.28 26.60 -26.25
CA ALA A 221 -1.54 28.02 -26.04
C ALA A 221 -0.47 28.91 -26.68
N ASP A 222 0.79 28.44 -26.68
CA ASP A 222 1.93 29.16 -27.27
C ASP A 222 2.18 28.79 -28.76
N SER A 223 1.42 27.85 -29.33
CA SER A 223 1.58 27.44 -30.72
C SER A 223 1.03 28.51 -31.65
N ALA A 224 1.89 29.12 -32.47
CA ALA A 224 1.52 30.16 -33.44
C ALA A 224 0.41 29.71 -34.43
N PHE A 225 0.33 28.41 -34.71
CA PHE A 225 -0.69 27.78 -35.53
C PHE A 225 -1.29 26.57 -34.80
N ALA A 226 -1.92 26.82 -33.65
CA ALA A 226 -2.55 25.76 -32.87
C ALA A 226 -3.71 25.10 -33.63
N PRO A 227 -3.89 23.77 -33.52
CA PRO A 227 -5.15 23.14 -33.91
C PRO A 227 -6.30 23.75 -33.09
N PRO A 228 -7.55 23.68 -33.59
CA PRO A 228 -8.70 24.13 -32.80
C PRO A 228 -8.69 23.41 -31.43
N PRO A 229 -8.97 24.13 -30.33
CA PRO A 229 -8.92 23.55 -29.00
C PRO A 229 -9.87 22.36 -28.90
N PRO A 230 -9.48 21.27 -28.21
CA PRO A 230 -10.37 20.14 -27.98
C PRO A 230 -11.62 20.62 -27.23
N ALA A 231 -12.78 20.05 -27.55
CA ALA A 231 -14.00 20.37 -26.84
C ALA A 231 -13.85 20.00 -25.36
N ALA A 232 -14.18 20.93 -24.46
CA ALA A 232 -14.13 20.68 -23.02
C ALA A 232 -15.06 19.52 -22.65
N SER A 233 -14.55 18.58 -21.85
CA SER A 233 -15.33 17.48 -21.30
C SER A 233 -16.52 18.03 -20.49
N PRO A 234 -17.71 17.40 -20.55
CA PRO A 234 -18.85 17.83 -19.74
C PRO A 234 -18.53 17.67 -18.23
N PRO A 235 -19.17 18.43 -17.33
CA PRO A 235 -18.80 18.46 -15.90
C PRO A 235 -18.76 17.09 -15.20
N HIS A 236 -19.62 16.16 -15.59
CA HIS A 236 -19.64 14.80 -15.03
C HIS A 236 -18.48 13.93 -15.52
N MET A 237 -17.92 14.20 -16.71
CA MET A 237 -16.72 13.55 -17.21
C MET A 237 -15.45 14.20 -16.66
N LEU A 238 -15.41 15.54 -16.58
CA LEU A 238 -14.31 16.25 -15.88
C LEU A 238 -14.16 15.74 -14.44
N ASP A 239 -15.26 15.47 -13.74
CA ASP A 239 -15.24 14.84 -12.42
C ASP A 239 -14.48 13.52 -12.41
N LYS A 240 -14.65 12.66 -13.44
CA LYS A 240 -13.95 11.37 -13.55
C LYS A 240 -12.50 11.52 -13.97
N GLU A 241 -12.19 12.46 -14.86
CA GLU A 241 -10.82 12.77 -15.27
C GLU A 241 -10.00 13.28 -14.08
N ILE A 242 -10.56 14.18 -13.27
CA ILE A 242 -9.92 14.65 -12.03
C ILE A 242 -9.70 13.48 -11.06
N ARG A 243 -10.70 12.63 -10.85
CA ARG A 243 -10.56 11.43 -10.01
C ARG A 243 -9.49 10.48 -10.52
N ALA A 244 -9.43 10.27 -11.83
CA ALA A 244 -8.41 9.44 -12.48
C ALA A 244 -7.01 9.99 -12.20
N VAL A 245 -6.81 11.31 -12.22
CA VAL A 245 -5.52 11.94 -11.87
C VAL A 245 -5.11 11.64 -10.43
N PHE A 246 -6.00 11.81 -9.44
CA PHE A 246 -5.69 11.48 -8.04
C PHE A 246 -5.46 9.97 -7.85
N MET A 247 -6.28 9.13 -8.47
CA MET A 247 -6.15 7.67 -8.39
C MET A 247 -4.83 7.18 -8.99
N ARG A 248 -4.42 7.73 -10.14
CA ARG A 248 -3.10 7.48 -10.75
C ARG A 248 -1.97 7.96 -9.85
N THR A 249 -2.12 9.11 -9.21
CA THR A 249 -1.12 9.62 -8.26
C THR A 249 -0.93 8.68 -7.07
N LEU A 250 -2.02 8.15 -6.51
CA LEU A 250 -1.98 7.16 -5.44
C LEU A 250 -1.42 5.81 -5.92
N ALA A 251 -1.74 5.38 -7.14
CA ALA A 251 -1.16 4.18 -7.73
C ALA A 251 0.36 4.33 -7.98
N LYS A 252 0.82 5.50 -8.46
CA LYS A 252 2.24 5.86 -8.58
C LYS A 252 2.91 5.83 -7.21
N LEU A 253 2.28 6.39 -6.17
CA LEU A 253 2.81 6.35 -4.80
C LEU A 253 2.91 4.91 -4.26
N LEU A 254 1.88 4.09 -4.46
CA LEU A 254 1.76 2.73 -3.92
C LEU A 254 2.37 1.65 -4.81
N GLN A 255 3.02 1.99 -5.93
CA GLN A 255 3.62 1.01 -6.83
C GLN A 255 4.50 -0.01 -6.09
N GLY A 256 4.24 -1.30 -6.30
CA GLY A 256 4.98 -2.38 -5.67
C GLY A 256 4.62 -2.68 -4.21
N TYR A 257 3.64 -1.99 -3.59
CA TYR A 257 3.29 -2.19 -2.17
C TYR A 257 3.00 -3.66 -1.80
N ARG A 258 2.41 -4.43 -2.73
CA ARG A 258 2.09 -5.85 -2.51
C ARG A 258 3.34 -6.71 -2.25
N HIS A 259 4.51 -6.34 -2.76
CA HIS A 259 5.78 -7.05 -2.49
C HIS A 259 6.27 -6.85 -1.06
N CYS A 260 5.75 -5.83 -0.38
CA CYS A 260 6.09 -5.54 1.00
C CYS A 260 5.02 -6.10 1.96
N LEU A 261 4.05 -6.87 1.47
CA LEU A 261 3.12 -7.60 2.33
C LEU A 261 3.79 -8.88 2.83
N THR A 262 3.71 -9.09 4.14
CA THR A 262 4.22 -10.28 4.82
C THR A 262 3.06 -11.08 5.40
N ILE A 263 2.99 -12.37 5.08
CA ILE A 263 1.97 -13.28 5.61
C ILE A 263 2.42 -13.83 6.96
N ILE A 264 1.61 -13.58 7.98
CA ILE A 264 1.78 -14.17 9.31
C ILE A 264 1.01 -15.49 9.39
N ARG A 265 -0.17 -15.54 8.78
CA ARG A 265 -1.10 -16.67 8.84
C ARG A 265 -2.03 -16.65 7.63
N ILE A 266 -2.48 -17.83 7.17
CA ILE A 266 -3.45 -17.95 6.07
C ILE A 266 -4.82 -18.37 6.62
N HIS A 267 -4.88 -19.29 7.58
CA HIS A 267 -6.12 -19.87 8.10
C HIS A 267 -6.35 -19.59 9.60
N PRO A 268 -7.61 -19.48 10.07
CA PRO A 268 -8.87 -19.54 9.32
C PRO A 268 -9.15 -18.27 8.49
N SER A 269 -8.43 -17.18 8.79
CA SER A 269 -8.45 -15.93 8.03
C SER A 269 -7.03 -15.41 7.86
N PRO A 270 -6.71 -14.84 6.68
CA PRO A 270 -5.36 -14.37 6.40
C PRO A 270 -5.04 -13.17 7.27
N VAL A 271 -3.84 -13.17 7.85
CA VAL A 271 -3.29 -12.04 8.61
C VAL A 271 -2.02 -11.60 7.89
N LEU A 272 -2.06 -10.38 7.38
CA LEU A 272 -0.94 -9.77 6.67
C LEU A 272 -0.46 -8.53 7.43
N THR A 273 0.84 -8.32 7.40
CA THR A 273 1.48 -7.06 7.82
C THR A 273 2.20 -6.43 6.65
N PHE A 274 2.54 -5.15 6.78
CA PHE A 274 3.24 -4.39 5.77
C PHE A 274 4.64 -4.01 6.24
N HIS A 275 5.65 -4.37 5.47
CA HIS A 275 7.04 -4.03 5.73
C HIS A 275 7.34 -2.59 5.28
N LYS A 276 6.93 -1.63 6.12
CA LYS A 276 7.03 -0.18 5.85
C LYS A 276 8.44 0.28 5.48
N ALA A 277 9.44 -0.13 6.27
CA ALA A 277 10.83 0.28 6.05
C ALA A 277 11.35 -0.18 4.68
N GLY A 278 11.15 -1.46 4.33
CA GLY A 278 11.55 -1.99 3.02
C GLY A 278 10.82 -1.31 1.85
N PHE A 279 9.54 -0.96 2.01
CA PHE A 279 8.81 -0.20 0.99
C PHE A 279 9.38 1.21 0.80
N LEU A 280 9.57 1.96 1.89
CA LEU A 280 10.09 3.32 1.84
C LEU A 280 11.52 3.36 1.28
N GLY A 281 12.38 2.42 1.70
CA GLY A 281 13.75 2.30 1.20
C GLY A 281 13.81 1.96 -0.29
N SER A 282 13.10 0.92 -0.73
CA SER A 282 13.09 0.51 -2.14
C SER A 282 12.54 1.57 -3.10
N ARG A 283 11.64 2.44 -2.61
CA ARG A 283 11.05 3.52 -3.39
C ARG A 283 11.77 4.87 -3.23
N GLY A 284 12.78 4.97 -2.37
CA GLY A 284 13.44 6.24 -2.05
C GLY A 284 12.51 7.27 -1.42
N LEU A 285 11.49 6.82 -0.67
CA LEU A 285 10.45 7.66 -0.05
C LEU A 285 10.70 7.91 1.44
N ALA A 286 11.80 7.41 2.00
CA ALA A 286 12.12 7.53 3.42
C ALA A 286 12.18 8.98 3.93
N SER A 287 12.63 9.92 3.09
CA SER A 287 12.69 11.34 3.43
C SER A 287 11.38 12.08 3.22
N CYS A 288 10.39 11.49 2.53
CA CYS A 288 9.14 12.15 2.15
C CYS A 288 8.13 12.10 3.30
N PRO A 289 7.86 13.20 4.02
CA PRO A 289 7.01 13.18 5.21
C PRO A 289 5.57 12.75 4.90
N PHE A 290 5.07 13.07 3.70
CA PHE A 290 3.73 12.67 3.26
C PHE A 290 3.61 11.16 3.11
N ALA A 291 4.59 10.51 2.47
CA ALA A 291 4.59 9.06 2.31
C ALA A 291 4.68 8.36 3.67
N VAL A 292 5.57 8.84 4.56
CA VAL A 292 5.71 8.29 5.91
C VAL A 292 4.38 8.40 6.68
N ARG A 293 3.77 9.59 6.71
CA ARG A 293 2.51 9.84 7.42
C ARG A 293 1.35 9.05 6.84
N LEU A 294 1.25 8.93 5.52
CA LEU A 294 0.22 8.11 4.87
C LEU A 294 0.36 6.64 5.27
N LEU A 295 1.56 6.08 5.27
CA LEU A 295 1.78 4.68 5.63
C LEU A 295 1.55 4.39 7.13
N ASP A 296 1.68 5.41 7.99
CA ASP A 296 1.33 5.32 9.42
C ASP A 296 -0.17 5.49 9.69
N SER A 297 -0.93 5.99 8.72
CA SER A 297 -2.34 6.32 8.90
C SER A 297 -3.22 5.09 9.13
N MET A 298 -4.36 5.29 9.80
CA MET A 298 -5.40 4.27 9.91
C MET A 298 -5.95 3.88 8.53
N PHE A 299 -5.90 4.79 7.56
CA PHE A 299 -6.35 4.53 6.20
C PHE A 299 -5.52 3.46 5.50
N PHE A 300 -4.19 3.50 5.66
CA PHE A 300 -3.30 2.52 5.06
C PHE A 300 -3.43 1.15 5.72
N ASN A 301 -3.63 1.10 7.04
CA ASN A 301 -3.96 -0.16 7.73
C ASN A 301 -5.26 -0.77 7.17
N GLY A 302 -6.29 0.06 6.94
CA GLY A 302 -7.52 -0.35 6.26
C GLY A 302 -7.27 -0.88 4.84
N LEU A 303 -6.41 -0.22 4.07
CA LEU A 303 -6.01 -0.67 2.73
C LEU A 303 -5.37 -2.07 2.78
N VAL A 304 -4.43 -2.30 3.70
CA VAL A 304 -3.76 -3.60 3.85
C VAL A 304 -4.75 -4.69 4.27
N ALA A 305 -5.69 -4.38 5.19
CA ALA A 305 -6.70 -5.34 5.62
C ALA A 305 -7.69 -5.71 4.50
N GLU A 306 -8.18 -4.72 3.73
CA GLU A 306 -9.17 -4.94 2.68
C GLU A 306 -8.56 -5.51 1.39
N ARG A 307 -7.36 -5.03 1.01
CA ARG A 307 -6.73 -5.34 -0.29
C ARG A 307 -5.52 -6.24 -0.22
N GLY A 308 -4.93 -6.42 0.95
CA GLY A 308 -3.80 -7.31 1.18
C GLY A 308 -4.06 -8.77 0.82
N PRO A 309 -5.21 -9.37 1.19
CA PRO A 309 -5.52 -10.76 0.86
C PRO A 309 -5.36 -11.05 -0.64
N PRO A 310 -4.61 -12.11 -1.02
CA PRO A 310 -4.25 -12.37 -2.41
C PRO A 310 -5.33 -13.14 -3.20
N TRP A 311 -6.38 -13.66 -2.53
CA TRP A 311 -7.57 -14.22 -3.17
C TRP A 311 -8.80 -13.41 -2.77
N ARG A 312 -9.27 -12.55 -3.68
CA ARG A 312 -10.41 -11.65 -3.46
C ARG A 312 -10.99 -11.12 -4.78
N PRO A 313 -12.19 -10.52 -4.78
CA PRO A 313 -12.62 -9.68 -5.88
C PRO A 313 -11.66 -8.50 -6.09
N THR A 314 -11.45 -8.13 -7.34
CA THR A 314 -10.61 -6.99 -7.74
C THR A 314 -11.45 -5.89 -8.37
N ASP A 315 -10.97 -4.65 -8.30
CA ASP A 315 -11.61 -3.49 -8.92
C ASP A 315 -10.65 -2.71 -9.84
N ILE A 316 -11.13 -1.56 -10.32
CA ILE A 316 -10.42 -0.66 -11.24
C ILE A 316 -9.05 -0.24 -10.69
N PHE A 317 -8.89 -0.10 -9.35
CA PHE A 317 -7.59 0.27 -8.78
C PHE A 317 -6.58 -0.86 -8.88
N ASP A 318 -7.01 -2.11 -8.68
CA ASP A 318 -6.13 -3.27 -8.81
C ASP A 318 -5.61 -3.41 -10.24
N GLU A 319 -6.50 -3.22 -11.22
CA GLU A 319 -6.14 -3.21 -12.64
C GLU A 319 -5.22 -2.03 -12.99
N LEU A 320 -5.46 -0.86 -12.41
CA LEU A 320 -4.58 0.30 -12.57
C LEU A 320 -3.17 -0.01 -12.02
N VAL A 321 -3.03 -0.50 -10.80
CA VAL A 321 -1.70 -0.81 -10.20
C VAL A 321 -0.95 -1.86 -11.01
N GLN A 322 -1.67 -2.82 -11.58
CA GLN A 322 -1.08 -3.86 -12.43
C GLN A 322 -0.54 -3.30 -13.76
N ASN A 323 -1.30 -2.43 -14.43
CA ASN A 323 -0.97 -1.92 -15.76
C ASN A 323 -0.11 -0.63 -15.73
N LEU A 324 -0.07 0.06 -14.59
CA LEU A 324 0.64 1.34 -14.44
C LEU A 324 2.13 1.28 -14.87
N PRO A 325 2.93 0.24 -14.55
CA PRO A 325 4.32 0.20 -14.98
C PRO A 325 4.49 0.26 -16.50
N GLU A 326 3.62 -0.42 -17.24
CA GLU A 326 3.64 -0.38 -18.71
C GLU A 326 3.15 0.98 -19.24
N GLN A 327 2.11 1.56 -18.63
CA GLN A 327 1.64 2.89 -18.98
C GLN A 327 2.73 3.95 -18.79
N LEU A 328 3.44 3.93 -17.65
CA LEU A 328 4.56 4.84 -17.37
C LEU A 328 5.69 4.69 -18.39
N ARG A 329 5.99 3.46 -18.82
CA ARG A 329 6.97 3.20 -19.89
C ARG A 329 6.54 3.75 -21.24
N LEU A 330 5.24 3.73 -21.56
CA LEU A 330 4.72 4.33 -22.79
C LEU A 330 4.70 5.86 -22.71
N GLU A 331 4.35 6.41 -21.54
CA GLU A 331 4.35 7.85 -21.25
C GLU A 331 5.77 8.45 -21.31
N SER A 332 6.80 7.71 -20.91
CA SER A 332 8.19 8.16 -21.04
C SER A 332 8.66 8.26 -22.50
N LEU A 333 8.08 7.44 -23.38
CA LEU A 333 8.35 7.46 -24.83
C LEU A 333 7.52 8.54 -25.53
N ASN A 334 6.29 8.76 -25.06
CA ASN A 334 5.38 9.77 -25.58
C ASN A 334 4.54 10.41 -24.45
N PRO A 335 4.92 11.60 -23.94
CA PRO A 335 4.21 12.27 -22.86
C PRO A 335 2.74 12.59 -23.16
N ASP A 336 2.36 12.71 -24.43
CA ASP A 336 0.97 13.02 -24.81
C ASP A 336 0.00 11.90 -24.44
N THR A 337 0.49 10.67 -24.26
CA THR A 337 -0.31 9.48 -23.91
C THR A 337 -0.84 9.51 -22.48
N GLU A 338 -0.26 10.31 -21.56
CA GLU A 338 -0.74 10.35 -20.17
C GLU A 338 -2.20 10.82 -20.08
N LEU A 339 -2.59 11.81 -20.89
CA LEU A 339 -3.98 12.29 -20.90
C LEU A 339 -4.93 11.24 -21.47
N GLN A 340 -4.50 10.45 -22.46
CA GLN A 340 -5.29 9.33 -22.96
C GLN A 340 -5.52 8.30 -21.84
N HIS A 341 -4.48 7.91 -21.09
CA HIS A 341 -4.64 6.99 -19.96
C HIS A 341 -5.52 7.57 -18.84
N ILE A 342 -5.48 8.89 -18.61
CA ILE A 342 -6.41 9.58 -17.68
C ILE A 342 -7.85 9.47 -18.18
N GLN A 343 -8.09 9.73 -19.47
CA GLN A 343 -9.42 9.67 -20.09
C GLN A 343 -9.97 8.24 -20.14
N ASP A 344 -9.13 7.24 -20.43
CA ASP A 344 -9.51 5.83 -20.42
C ASP A 344 -9.93 5.38 -19.02
N LEU A 345 -9.15 5.76 -17.99
CA LEU A 345 -9.51 5.50 -16.60
C LEU A 345 -10.78 6.25 -16.20
N ALA A 346 -10.94 7.50 -16.63
CA ALA A 346 -12.15 8.30 -16.41
C ALA A 346 -13.40 7.64 -17.02
N MET A 347 -13.26 7.05 -18.21
CA MET A 347 -14.33 6.29 -18.86
C MET A 347 -14.70 5.04 -18.04
N GLN A 348 -13.73 4.31 -17.51
CA GLN A 348 -14.01 3.16 -16.61
C GLN A 348 -14.76 3.61 -15.35
N LEU A 349 -14.38 4.73 -14.75
CA LEU A 349 -15.10 5.32 -13.60
C LEU A 349 -16.52 5.75 -13.98
N HIS A 350 -16.71 6.34 -15.17
CA HIS A 350 -18.01 6.73 -15.68
C HIS A 350 -18.92 5.52 -15.89
N LEU A 351 -18.42 4.46 -16.53
CA LEU A 351 -19.13 3.20 -16.74
C LEU A 351 -19.41 2.47 -15.43
N ASN A 352 -18.53 2.58 -14.43
CA ASN A 352 -18.83 2.04 -13.10
C ASN A 352 -20.02 2.76 -12.45
N GLU A 353 -20.09 4.08 -12.52
CA GLU A 353 -21.25 4.83 -11.99
C GLU A 353 -22.52 4.63 -12.84
N ASN A 354 -22.35 4.41 -14.15
CA ASN A 354 -23.43 4.27 -15.12
C ASN A 354 -23.21 3.02 -15.98
N PRO A 355 -23.49 1.79 -15.46
CA PRO A 355 -23.16 0.55 -16.18
C PRO A 355 -23.86 0.39 -17.53
N ASN A 356 -25.00 1.05 -17.76
CA ASN A 356 -25.75 1.01 -19.01
C ASN A 356 -26.04 2.42 -19.56
N PRO A 357 -25.04 3.17 -20.05
CA PRO A 357 -25.21 4.56 -20.43
C PRO A 357 -26.09 4.73 -21.68
N GLN A 358 -26.06 3.75 -22.61
CA GLN A 358 -26.87 3.77 -23.83
C GLN A 358 -28.38 3.68 -23.56
N VAL A 359 -28.79 2.97 -22.48
CA VAL A 359 -30.19 2.86 -22.06
C VAL A 359 -30.68 4.16 -21.43
N VAL A 360 -29.79 4.92 -20.78
CA VAL A 360 -30.10 6.20 -20.12
C VAL A 360 -30.34 7.30 -21.15
N SER A 361 -29.53 7.35 -22.22
CA SER A 361 -29.56 8.47 -23.17
C SER A 361 -30.61 8.35 -24.29
N GLN A 362 -31.12 7.15 -24.61
CA GLN A 362 -31.95 6.96 -25.81
C GLN A 362 -33.45 6.64 -25.59
N THR A 363 -33.93 6.25 -24.39
CA THR A 363 -35.33 5.76 -24.27
C THR A 363 -36.08 6.01 -22.96
N TYR A 364 -35.47 6.52 -21.88
CA TYR A 364 -36.19 6.73 -20.61
C TYR A 364 -35.96 8.11 -20.01
N GLN A 365 -36.90 9.02 -20.23
CA GLN A 365 -36.94 10.32 -19.55
C GLN A 365 -37.55 10.17 -18.16
N GLN A 366 -36.77 10.43 -17.12
CA GLN A 366 -37.30 10.52 -15.77
C GLN A 366 -38.30 11.67 -15.68
N ARG A 367 -39.48 11.40 -15.14
CA ARG A 367 -40.50 12.42 -14.88
C ARG A 367 -40.60 12.62 -13.38
N VAL A 368 -40.03 13.72 -12.92
CA VAL A 368 -40.07 14.13 -11.51
C VAL A 368 -40.97 15.35 -11.42
N LEU A 369 -42.06 15.22 -10.67
CA LEU A 369 -42.92 16.36 -10.35
C LEU A 369 -42.13 17.35 -9.50
N ARG A 370 -42.24 18.62 -9.85
CA ARG A 370 -41.68 19.74 -9.09
C ARG A 370 -42.80 20.73 -8.78
N PRO A 371 -42.75 21.39 -7.61
CA PRO A 371 -43.67 22.45 -7.32
C PRO A 371 -43.45 23.62 -8.30
N PRO A 372 -44.47 24.42 -8.61
CA PRO A 372 -44.30 25.65 -9.38
C PRO A 372 -43.40 26.63 -8.64
N ALA A 373 -42.68 27.47 -9.38
CA ALA A 373 -41.77 28.45 -8.80
C ALA A 373 -42.52 29.36 -7.79
N GLY A 374 -41.95 29.53 -6.59
CA GLY A 374 -42.54 30.35 -5.53
C GLY A 374 -43.66 29.65 -4.73
N ALA A 375 -43.92 28.35 -4.95
CA ALA A 375 -44.86 27.59 -4.12
C ALA A 375 -44.49 27.63 -2.63
N GLU A 376 -43.19 27.60 -2.34
CA GLU A 376 -42.61 27.74 -1.00
C GLU A 376 -42.85 29.10 -0.34
N ALA A 377 -43.09 30.15 -1.15
CA ALA A 377 -43.31 31.52 -0.69
C ALA A 377 -44.80 31.88 -0.55
N ARG A 378 -45.72 30.95 -0.84
CA ARG A 378 -47.16 31.17 -0.67
C ARG A 378 -47.49 31.42 0.80
N ILE A 379 -48.21 32.51 1.07
CA ILE A 379 -48.60 32.95 2.42
C ILE A 379 -49.45 31.87 3.12
N HIS A 380 -50.33 31.22 2.38
CA HIS A 380 -51.17 30.13 2.87
C HIS A 380 -50.71 28.81 2.28
N GLN A 381 -49.96 28.04 3.08
CA GLN A 381 -49.67 26.64 2.78
C GLN A 381 -50.68 25.73 3.50
N PRO A 382 -51.14 24.64 2.88
CA PRO A 382 -51.96 23.66 3.59
C PRO A 382 -51.17 23.11 4.80
N PRO A 383 -51.82 22.70 5.90
CA PRO A 383 -51.14 21.97 6.96
C PRO A 383 -50.63 20.62 6.41
N LEU A 384 -49.49 20.14 6.91
CA LEU A 384 -49.01 18.80 6.57
C LEU A 384 -49.88 17.79 7.35
N PRO A 385 -50.59 16.88 6.68
CA PRO A 385 -51.47 15.95 7.38
C PRO A 385 -50.68 14.93 8.19
N ALA A 386 -51.25 14.47 9.30
CA ALA A 386 -50.74 13.29 9.99
C ALA A 386 -51.02 12.06 9.11
N LEU A 387 -49.99 11.27 8.83
CA LEU A 387 -50.13 10.04 8.04
C LEU A 387 -50.77 8.94 8.89
N ASP A 388 -51.74 8.22 8.33
CA ASP A 388 -52.29 7.03 8.97
C ASP A 388 -51.31 5.84 8.83
N PRO A 389 -50.73 5.33 9.94
CA PRO A 389 -49.78 4.24 9.87
C PRO A 389 -50.40 2.97 9.29
N HIS A 390 -51.68 2.67 9.55
CA HIS A 390 -52.31 1.44 9.05
C HIS A 390 -52.39 1.45 7.52
N ARG A 391 -52.78 2.58 6.94
CA ARG A 391 -52.86 2.75 5.48
C ARG A 391 -51.50 2.63 4.81
N VAL A 392 -50.44 3.17 5.44
CA VAL A 392 -49.06 3.00 4.93
C VAL A 392 -48.67 1.53 4.93
N HIS A 393 -48.95 0.79 6.02
CA HIS A 393 -48.64 -0.63 6.12
C HIS A 393 -49.44 -1.47 5.12
N ASP A 394 -50.71 -1.14 4.88
CA ASP A 394 -51.54 -1.81 3.87
C ASP A 394 -50.93 -1.64 2.48
N VAL A 395 -50.51 -0.42 2.11
CA VAL A 395 -49.83 -0.15 0.83
C VAL A 395 -48.52 -0.95 0.73
N ILE A 396 -47.70 -0.97 1.78
CA ILE A 396 -46.45 -1.74 1.79
C ILE A 396 -46.72 -3.23 1.57
N ARG A 397 -47.74 -3.79 2.23
CA ARG A 397 -48.13 -5.20 2.09
C ARG A 397 -48.60 -5.51 0.67
N ASP A 398 -49.50 -4.69 0.14
CA ASP A 398 -50.04 -4.86 -1.22
C ASP A 398 -48.94 -4.84 -2.28
N VAL A 399 -48.01 -3.91 -2.14
CA VAL A 399 -46.86 -3.78 -3.03
C VAL A 399 -45.91 -4.97 -2.89
N SER A 400 -45.61 -5.39 -1.66
CA SER A 400 -44.73 -6.54 -1.41
C SER A 400 -45.29 -7.81 -2.02
N GLN A 401 -46.62 -8.01 -1.97
CA GLN A 401 -47.29 -9.12 -2.64
C GLN A 401 -47.19 -9.04 -4.17
N ARG A 402 -47.33 -7.85 -4.77
CA ARG A 402 -47.14 -7.66 -6.23
C ARG A 402 -45.70 -7.96 -6.66
N ASN A 403 -44.73 -7.64 -5.81
CA ASN A 403 -43.30 -7.80 -6.09
C ASN A 403 -42.76 -9.20 -5.77
N ALA A 404 -43.48 -10.04 -5.02
CA ALA A 404 -43.05 -11.38 -4.62
C ALA A 404 -42.68 -12.31 -5.80
N ASN A 405 -43.22 -12.06 -6.99
CA ASN A 405 -42.95 -12.87 -8.20
C ASN A 405 -41.83 -12.31 -9.09
N ASN A 406 -41.15 -11.23 -8.70
CA ASN A 406 -40.18 -10.53 -9.55
C ASN A 406 -38.76 -11.08 -9.39
N ALA A 407 -38.54 -12.33 -9.85
CA ALA A 407 -37.27 -13.07 -9.72
C ALA A 407 -36.05 -12.43 -10.43
N LYS A 408 -36.26 -11.37 -11.23
CA LYS A 408 -35.21 -10.69 -12.01
C LYS A 408 -34.28 -9.81 -11.16
N LEU A 409 -34.68 -9.43 -9.95
CA LEU A 409 -33.92 -8.53 -9.06
C LEU A 409 -32.87 -9.25 -8.21
N THR A 410 -33.03 -10.56 -8.02
CA THR A 410 -32.18 -11.42 -7.18
C THR A 410 -31.13 -12.22 -7.97
N ALA A 411 -31.11 -12.10 -9.29
CA ALA A 411 -30.32 -12.97 -10.18
C ALA A 411 -28.90 -12.45 -10.51
N LEU A 412 -28.29 -11.63 -9.65
CA LEU A 412 -26.95 -11.11 -9.88
C LEU A 412 -25.92 -11.94 -9.13
N ARG A 413 -24.96 -12.47 -9.88
CA ARG A 413 -23.82 -13.18 -9.29
C ARG A 413 -22.93 -12.15 -8.58
N PRO A 414 -22.54 -12.38 -7.32
CA PRO A 414 -21.55 -11.54 -6.66
C PRO A 414 -20.23 -11.58 -7.45
N PRO A 415 -19.41 -10.52 -7.36
CA PRO A 415 -18.13 -10.49 -8.02
C PRO A 415 -17.28 -11.67 -7.53
N GLN A 416 -16.76 -12.45 -8.48
CA GLN A 416 -16.04 -13.67 -8.17
C GLN A 416 -14.63 -13.34 -7.68
N ALA A 417 -14.20 -14.01 -6.62
CA ALA A 417 -12.83 -13.91 -6.15
C ALA A 417 -11.88 -14.50 -7.19
N ARG A 418 -10.74 -13.83 -7.40
CA ARG A 418 -9.65 -14.28 -8.26
C ARG A 418 -8.31 -14.10 -7.55
N ILE A 419 -7.28 -14.76 -8.06
CA ILE A 419 -5.90 -14.51 -7.61
C ILE A 419 -5.54 -13.10 -8.05
N VAL A 420 -5.15 -12.26 -7.10
CA VAL A 420 -4.63 -10.93 -7.38
C VAL A 420 -3.15 -11.06 -7.77
N PRO A 421 -2.78 -10.79 -9.03
CA PRO A 421 -1.41 -10.99 -9.47
C PRO A 421 -0.43 -10.10 -8.66
N PRO A 422 0.80 -10.57 -8.43
CA PRO A 422 1.85 -9.68 -7.98
C PRO A 422 2.06 -8.59 -9.04
N ALA A 423 1.98 -7.32 -8.63
CA ALA A 423 2.30 -6.19 -9.52
C ALA A 423 3.77 -6.26 -9.96
N ALA A 424 4.26 -5.30 -10.76
CA ALA A 424 5.71 -5.19 -10.95
C ALA A 424 6.42 -4.94 -9.59
N PRO A 425 7.62 -5.50 -9.36
CA PRO A 425 8.40 -5.20 -8.16
C PRO A 425 8.62 -3.69 -8.04
N PRO A 426 8.80 -3.15 -6.83
CA PRO A 426 9.11 -1.74 -6.64
C PRO A 426 10.39 -1.42 -7.41
N THR A 427 10.26 -0.77 -8.56
CA THR A 427 11.39 -0.16 -9.24
C THR A 427 11.76 1.07 -8.42
N GLY A 428 12.89 0.98 -7.71
CA GLY A 428 13.64 2.18 -7.32
C GLY A 428 13.94 3.00 -8.57
N GLY A 429 14.20 4.30 -8.41
CA GLY A 429 14.38 5.27 -9.51
C GLY A 429 15.57 5.04 -10.44
N GLU A 430 15.69 3.86 -11.05
CA GLU A 430 16.60 3.52 -12.13
C GLU A 430 15.81 2.74 -13.19
N GLU A 431 15.24 3.46 -14.14
CA GLU A 431 14.95 2.93 -15.47
C GLU A 431 16.28 2.45 -16.11
N PRO A 432 16.46 1.16 -16.44
CA PRO A 432 17.58 0.72 -17.24
C PRO A 432 17.27 0.97 -18.73
N GLY A 433 17.55 2.19 -19.19
CA GLY A 433 17.53 2.57 -20.61
C GLY A 433 17.42 4.09 -20.76
N GLN A 434 18.28 4.84 -21.46
CA GLN A 434 18.80 4.53 -22.79
C GLN A 434 20.10 5.30 -23.16
N LEU A 435 20.83 5.94 -22.22
CA LEU A 435 21.94 6.84 -22.61
C LEU A 435 23.32 6.61 -21.93
N LEU A 436 23.54 5.49 -21.23
CA LEU A 436 24.83 5.23 -20.54
C LEU A 436 25.57 3.93 -20.95
N LEU A 437 25.08 3.22 -21.97
CA LEU A 437 25.42 1.80 -22.24
C LEU A 437 26.50 1.54 -23.31
N THR A 438 27.69 2.12 -23.16
CA THR A 438 28.88 1.58 -23.88
C THR A 438 30.05 1.32 -22.94
N ASN A 439 30.27 2.17 -21.94
CA ASN A 439 31.37 2.02 -20.99
C ASN A 439 31.08 1.06 -19.82
N SER A 440 29.83 0.95 -19.39
CA SER A 440 29.45 0.12 -18.23
C SER A 440 29.39 -1.37 -18.56
N ALA A 441 28.94 -1.74 -19.76
CA ALA A 441 28.84 -3.14 -20.20
C ALA A 441 30.22 -3.82 -20.29
N ARG A 442 31.20 -3.16 -20.91
CA ARG A 442 32.59 -3.65 -20.99
C ARG A 442 33.24 -3.79 -19.62
N ARG A 443 32.91 -2.90 -18.66
CA ARG A 443 33.41 -2.99 -17.27
C ARG A 443 32.83 -4.17 -16.51
N LEU A 444 31.55 -4.46 -16.72
CA LEU A 444 30.89 -5.64 -16.14
C LEU A 444 31.42 -6.94 -16.76
N GLU A 445 31.69 -6.96 -18.06
CA GLU A 445 32.29 -8.12 -18.73
C GLU A 445 33.70 -8.42 -18.21
N VAL A 446 34.54 -7.39 -18.03
CA VAL A 446 35.87 -7.51 -17.41
C VAL A 446 35.78 -8.01 -15.96
N LEU A 447 34.77 -7.57 -15.19
CA LEU A 447 34.50 -8.08 -13.84
C LEU A 447 34.14 -9.57 -13.86
N ARG A 448 33.21 -10.00 -14.72
CA ARG A 448 32.79 -11.41 -14.84
C ARG A 448 33.95 -12.29 -15.30
N ALA A 449 34.75 -11.84 -16.27
CA ALA A 449 35.92 -12.55 -16.76
C ALA A 449 37.02 -12.70 -15.69
N CYS A 450 37.20 -11.68 -14.84
CA CYS A 450 38.12 -11.74 -13.70
C CYS A 450 37.66 -12.76 -12.65
N VAL A 451 36.37 -12.74 -12.26
CA VAL A 451 35.83 -13.73 -11.32
C VAL A 451 35.90 -15.14 -11.91
N ALA A 452 35.59 -15.34 -13.19
CA ALA A 452 35.76 -16.63 -13.87
C ALA A 452 37.21 -17.13 -13.85
N ALA A 453 38.18 -16.27 -14.17
CA ALA A 453 39.60 -16.60 -14.13
C ALA A 453 40.10 -16.99 -12.72
N ILE A 454 39.51 -16.43 -11.66
CA ILE A 454 39.79 -16.83 -10.26
C ILE A 454 39.33 -18.26 -9.99
N PHE A 455 38.15 -18.64 -10.46
CA PHE A 455 37.59 -19.99 -10.24
C PHE A 455 38.16 -21.06 -11.18
N GLU A 456 38.67 -20.68 -12.35
CA GLU A 456 39.35 -21.57 -13.31
C GLU A 456 40.84 -21.78 -13.01
N GLY A 457 41.38 -21.16 -11.94
CA GLY A 457 42.80 -21.27 -11.58
C GLY A 457 43.76 -20.43 -12.44
N ARG A 458 43.24 -19.56 -13.32
CA ARG A 458 44.02 -18.66 -14.20
C ARG A 458 44.39 -17.36 -13.47
N TYR A 459 45.16 -17.48 -12.38
CA TYR A 459 45.45 -16.36 -11.49
C TYR A 459 46.23 -15.20 -12.13
N ALA A 460 47.10 -15.48 -13.09
CA ALA A 460 47.85 -14.45 -13.82
C ALA A 460 46.92 -13.54 -14.64
N ASP A 461 45.87 -14.09 -15.24
CA ASP A 461 44.88 -13.34 -16.02
C ASP A 461 43.94 -12.53 -15.12
N ALA A 462 43.56 -13.12 -13.98
CA ALA A 462 42.80 -12.41 -12.94
C ALA A 462 43.60 -11.22 -12.40
N ARG A 463 44.89 -11.38 -12.12
CA ARG A 463 45.77 -10.29 -11.63
C ARG A 463 45.96 -9.16 -12.65
N LYS A 464 46.03 -9.47 -13.96
CA LYS A 464 46.11 -8.45 -15.03
C LYS A 464 44.86 -7.55 -15.08
N SER A 465 43.68 -8.13 -14.87
CA SER A 465 42.40 -7.42 -14.92
C SER A 465 41.98 -6.79 -13.58
N PHE A 466 42.59 -7.22 -12.46
CA PHE A 466 42.24 -6.81 -11.10
C PHE A 466 42.15 -5.29 -10.87
N PRO A 467 43.13 -4.45 -11.29
CA PRO A 467 43.06 -3.00 -11.06
C PRO A 467 41.94 -2.30 -11.83
N ALA A 468 41.50 -2.88 -12.95
CA ALA A 468 40.34 -2.37 -13.70
C ALA A 468 39.03 -2.76 -13.00
N VAL A 469 38.95 -3.97 -12.44
CA VAL A 469 37.79 -4.46 -11.69
C VAL A 469 37.60 -3.68 -10.39
N LEU A 470 38.65 -3.42 -9.61
CA LEU A 470 38.57 -2.60 -8.39
C LEU A 470 38.06 -1.19 -8.68
N ARG A 471 38.42 -0.59 -9.83
CA ARG A 471 37.87 0.70 -10.27
C ARG A 471 36.40 0.60 -10.69
N ALA A 472 36.00 -0.51 -11.30
CA ALA A 472 34.61 -0.75 -11.70
C ALA A 472 33.68 -0.94 -10.50
N LEU A 473 34.18 -1.53 -9.40
CA LEU A 473 33.44 -1.75 -8.15
C LEU A 473 33.02 -0.46 -7.41
N ARG A 474 33.44 0.72 -7.88
CA ARG A 474 32.92 2.01 -7.43
C ARG A 474 31.49 2.29 -7.90
N ALA A 475 30.99 1.56 -8.90
CA ALA A 475 29.60 1.66 -9.36
C ALA A 475 28.70 0.60 -8.70
N SER A 476 27.51 1.01 -8.26
CA SER A 476 26.50 0.14 -7.61
C SER A 476 26.16 -1.11 -8.44
N ALA A 477 25.89 -0.93 -9.74
CA ALA A 477 25.60 -2.04 -10.65
C ALA A 477 26.73 -3.09 -10.74
N ALA A 478 27.99 -2.69 -10.59
CA ALA A 478 29.13 -3.62 -10.60
C ALA A 478 29.26 -4.40 -9.29
N ARG A 479 28.93 -3.79 -8.15
CA ARG A 479 28.88 -4.48 -6.85
C ARG A 479 27.76 -5.51 -6.82
N SER A 480 26.57 -5.16 -7.29
CA SER A 480 25.42 -6.07 -7.39
C SER A 480 25.71 -7.25 -8.33
N ALA A 481 26.42 -7.00 -9.44
CA ALA A 481 26.87 -8.05 -10.33
C ALA A 481 27.91 -8.98 -9.67
N LEU A 482 28.87 -8.44 -8.92
CA LEU A 482 29.87 -9.24 -8.19
C LEU A 482 29.19 -10.18 -7.18
N VAL A 483 28.26 -9.67 -6.37
CA VAL A 483 27.52 -10.47 -5.38
C VAL A 483 26.80 -11.63 -6.06
N ARG A 484 26.11 -11.37 -7.17
CA ARG A 484 25.38 -12.39 -7.93
C ARG A 484 26.31 -13.44 -8.53
N ASP A 485 27.44 -13.02 -9.09
CA ASP A 485 28.44 -13.91 -9.68
C ASP A 485 29.15 -14.79 -8.63
N LEU A 486 29.39 -14.26 -7.43
CA LEU A 486 29.92 -15.01 -6.30
C LEU A 486 28.86 -16.01 -5.78
N ALA A 487 27.61 -15.60 -5.66
CA ALA A 487 26.52 -16.50 -5.27
C ALA A 487 26.33 -17.66 -6.26
N ALA A 488 26.40 -17.39 -7.57
CA ALA A 488 26.28 -18.42 -8.60
C ALA A 488 27.45 -19.43 -8.59
N ARG A 489 28.63 -19.01 -8.11
CA ARG A 489 29.86 -19.82 -8.03
C ARG A 489 30.13 -20.34 -6.61
N LEU A 490 29.10 -20.40 -5.77
CA LEU A 490 29.17 -21.06 -4.46
C LEU A 490 29.50 -22.55 -4.66
N PRO A 491 30.55 -23.10 -4.04
CA PRO A 491 30.93 -24.49 -4.23
C PRO A 491 29.85 -25.43 -3.65
N THR A 492 29.08 -26.07 -4.51
CA THR A 492 28.06 -27.07 -4.14
C THR A 492 28.67 -28.37 -3.59
N ASN A 493 29.99 -28.58 -3.75
CA ASN A 493 30.68 -29.81 -3.31
C ASN A 493 31.98 -29.55 -2.51
N LYS A 494 32.60 -30.62 -1.99
CA LYS A 494 33.71 -30.68 -1.02
C LYS A 494 35.04 -29.98 -1.40
N HIS A 495 35.12 -29.22 -2.50
CA HIS A 495 36.37 -28.54 -2.88
C HIS A 495 36.70 -27.39 -1.92
N LEU A 496 37.87 -27.48 -1.29
CA LEU A 496 38.46 -26.42 -0.48
C LEU A 496 39.07 -25.35 -1.41
N LEU A 497 38.88 -24.07 -1.07
CA LEU A 497 39.46 -22.96 -1.82
C LEU A 497 40.98 -22.93 -1.65
N GLN A 498 41.71 -22.71 -2.76
CA GLN A 498 43.15 -22.52 -2.71
C GLN A 498 43.50 -21.15 -2.11
N HIS A 499 44.67 -21.03 -1.46
CA HIS A 499 45.13 -19.81 -0.78
C HIS A 499 45.02 -18.56 -1.68
N HIS A 500 45.54 -18.67 -2.91
CA HIS A 500 45.56 -17.57 -3.87
C HIS A 500 44.17 -17.16 -4.35
N GLN A 501 43.27 -18.13 -4.45
CA GLN A 501 41.88 -17.93 -4.86
C GLN A 501 41.12 -17.15 -3.77
N PHE A 502 41.30 -17.55 -2.50
CA PHE A 502 40.68 -16.89 -1.36
C PHE A 502 41.17 -15.44 -1.18
N GLU A 503 42.47 -15.19 -1.33
CA GLU A 503 43.05 -13.84 -1.23
C GLU A 503 42.40 -12.87 -2.23
N LEU A 504 42.24 -13.29 -3.49
CA LEU A 504 41.62 -12.47 -4.53
C LEU A 504 40.12 -12.25 -4.29
N LEU A 505 39.40 -13.27 -3.80
CA LEU A 505 37.97 -13.15 -3.45
C LEU A 505 37.73 -12.17 -2.31
N VAL A 506 38.50 -12.28 -1.22
CA VAL A 506 38.39 -11.37 -0.07
C VAL A 506 38.70 -9.93 -0.47
N ARG A 507 39.70 -9.71 -1.33
CA ARG A 507 40.02 -8.35 -1.83
C ARG A 507 38.88 -7.76 -2.67
N LEU A 508 38.18 -8.56 -3.48
CA LEU A 508 37.01 -8.11 -4.22
C LEU A 508 35.81 -7.82 -3.31
N MET A 509 35.55 -8.69 -2.33
CA MET A 509 34.47 -8.52 -1.36
C MET A 509 34.69 -7.27 -0.50
N ASN A 510 35.92 -7.09 0.01
CA ASN A 510 36.28 -5.90 0.79
C ASN A 510 36.21 -4.63 -0.05
N CYS A 511 36.66 -4.65 -1.31
CA CYS A 511 36.56 -3.49 -2.18
C CYS A 511 35.11 -3.12 -2.50
N ALA A 512 34.23 -4.11 -2.71
CA ALA A 512 32.81 -3.88 -2.95
C ALA A 512 32.11 -3.29 -1.72
N LEU A 513 32.46 -3.73 -0.51
CA LEU A 513 31.96 -3.17 0.73
C LEU A 513 32.49 -1.74 0.98
N GLN A 514 33.79 -1.52 0.76
CA GLN A 514 34.44 -0.21 0.97
C GLN A 514 34.04 0.86 -0.05
N SER A 515 33.60 0.45 -1.24
CA SER A 515 33.24 1.37 -2.33
C SER A 515 31.74 1.63 -2.42
N ALA A 516 30.96 1.09 -1.49
CA ALA A 516 29.52 1.24 -1.49
C ALA A 516 29.10 2.67 -1.14
N THR A 517 27.94 3.07 -1.64
CA THR A 517 27.31 4.36 -1.34
C THR A 517 26.19 4.15 -0.33
N ALA A 518 25.78 5.19 0.40
CA ALA A 518 24.71 5.11 1.39
C ALA A 518 23.37 4.53 0.85
N LEU A 519 23.18 4.51 -0.47
CA LEU A 519 21.99 3.98 -1.14
C LEU A 519 22.05 2.48 -1.46
N ASP A 520 23.25 1.87 -1.53
CA ASP A 520 23.41 0.48 -1.98
C ASP A 520 24.30 -0.40 -1.07
N GLU A 521 25.05 0.23 -0.16
CA GLU A 521 25.89 -0.42 0.86
C GLU A 521 25.17 -1.54 1.61
N HIS A 522 23.90 -1.31 1.94
CA HIS A 522 23.12 -2.23 2.76
C HIS A 522 22.59 -3.44 1.97
N SER A 523 22.18 -3.24 0.70
CA SER A 523 21.80 -4.34 -0.21
C SER A 523 23.00 -5.24 -0.56
N ILE A 524 24.18 -4.62 -0.78
CA ILE A 524 25.42 -5.32 -1.05
C ILE A 524 25.91 -6.05 0.20
N ALA A 525 25.92 -5.41 1.37
CA ALA A 525 26.35 -6.02 2.63
C ALA A 525 25.48 -7.21 3.05
N ALA A 526 24.14 -7.07 2.99
CA ALA A 526 23.20 -8.13 3.32
C ALA A 526 23.37 -9.37 2.41
N ALA A 527 23.62 -9.15 1.12
CA ALA A 527 23.84 -10.24 0.17
C ALA A 527 25.29 -10.80 0.21
N MET A 528 26.27 -10.02 0.68
CA MET A 528 27.67 -10.43 0.80
C MET A 528 27.94 -11.26 2.07
N LEU A 529 27.17 -11.08 3.15
CA LEU A 529 27.33 -11.79 4.44
C LEU A 529 27.18 -13.33 4.32
N PRO A 530 26.14 -13.87 3.66
CA PRO A 530 26.00 -15.32 3.45
C PRO A 530 27.15 -15.89 2.61
N LEU A 531 27.64 -15.12 1.63
CA LEU A 531 28.75 -15.49 0.77
C LEU A 531 30.07 -15.55 1.55
N ALA A 532 30.35 -14.54 2.36
CA ALA A 532 31.54 -14.51 3.22
C ALA A 532 31.57 -15.74 4.15
N THR A 533 30.42 -16.07 4.73
CA THR A 533 30.25 -17.24 5.60
C THR A 533 30.46 -18.55 4.84
N ALA A 534 29.89 -18.69 3.65
CA ALA A 534 29.99 -19.91 2.86
C ALA A 534 31.41 -20.15 2.31
N TYR A 535 32.12 -19.10 1.86
CA TYR A 535 33.49 -19.22 1.41
C TYR A 535 34.48 -19.45 2.57
N CYS A 536 34.27 -18.82 3.73
CA CYS A 536 35.10 -19.07 4.92
C CYS A 536 34.99 -20.51 5.45
N ARG A 537 33.83 -21.17 5.29
CA ARG A 537 33.64 -22.60 5.64
C ARG A 537 34.43 -23.56 4.75
N LYS A 538 35.04 -23.09 3.66
CA LYS A 538 35.75 -23.90 2.65
C LYS A 538 37.27 -23.67 2.66
N LEU A 539 37.83 -23.12 3.75
CA LEU A 539 39.26 -22.89 3.94
C LEU A 539 39.98 -24.08 4.58
N CYS A 540 41.22 -24.32 4.16
CA CYS A 540 42.12 -25.30 4.78
C CYS A 540 42.61 -24.78 6.15
N THR A 541 42.77 -25.66 7.14
CA THR A 541 43.21 -25.34 8.52
C THR A 541 44.53 -24.55 8.60
N GLY A 542 45.46 -24.76 7.67
CA GLY A 542 46.76 -24.07 7.65
C GLY A 542 46.75 -22.63 7.11
N VAL A 543 45.67 -22.20 6.44
CA VAL A 543 45.57 -20.86 5.81
C VAL A 543 44.89 -19.83 6.72
N ILE A 544 44.25 -20.29 7.78
CA ILE A 544 43.51 -19.46 8.73
C ILE A 544 44.45 -18.42 9.38
N GLN A 545 45.71 -18.79 9.69
CA GLN A 545 46.75 -17.88 10.22
C GLN A 545 47.08 -16.68 9.31
N TYR A 546 47.03 -16.84 7.99
CA TYR A 546 47.36 -15.77 7.04
C TYR A 546 46.17 -14.82 6.81
N ALA A 547 44.94 -15.34 6.84
CA ALA A 547 43.72 -14.52 6.83
C ALA A 547 43.66 -13.56 8.05
N TYR A 548 44.18 -13.98 9.21
CA TYR A 548 44.31 -13.14 10.40
C TYR A 548 45.30 -11.97 10.22
N MET A 549 46.39 -12.15 9.46
CA MET A 549 47.43 -11.13 9.27
C MET A 549 47.02 -10.05 8.26
N CYS A 550 46.29 -10.42 7.20
CA CYS A 550 45.80 -9.47 6.20
C CYS A 550 44.69 -8.54 6.72
N ILE A 551 44.02 -8.89 7.81
CA ILE A 551 42.95 -8.09 8.44
C ILE A 551 43.48 -7.27 9.64
N GLN A 552 44.61 -7.67 10.25
CA GLN A 552 45.26 -7.01 11.39
C GLN A 552 45.83 -5.60 11.12
N MET A 553 45.94 -5.17 9.86
CA MET A 553 46.62 -3.93 9.47
C MET A 553 45.80 -2.63 9.59
N ASN A 554 44.69 -2.61 10.34
CA ASN A 554 44.00 -1.38 10.76
C ASN A 554 44.08 -1.24 12.30
N LYS A 555 44.96 -0.32 12.74
CA LYS A 555 45.47 0.02 14.09
C LYS A 555 44.51 -0.16 15.28
N VAL A 556 44.97 -0.85 16.35
CA VAL A 556 45.21 -0.37 17.75
C VAL A 556 45.93 -1.51 18.51
N GLU A 557 46.95 -1.16 19.29
CA GLU A 557 47.81 -2.02 20.12
C GLU A 557 47.04 -2.66 21.30
N MET A 558 47.24 -3.96 21.58
CA MET A 558 47.39 -4.51 22.95
C MET A 558 47.68 -6.02 22.97
N HIS A 559 48.57 -6.34 23.91
CA HIS A 559 49.16 -7.58 24.42
C HIS A 559 48.83 -8.96 23.85
N GLU A 560 49.91 -9.65 23.47
CA GLU A 560 50.02 -11.10 23.41
C GLU A 560 49.80 -11.73 24.78
N GLN A 561 48.74 -12.54 24.92
CA GLN A 561 48.73 -13.85 25.59
C GLN A 561 47.30 -14.45 25.51
N LEU A 562 47.22 -15.78 25.38
CA LEU A 562 46.01 -16.66 25.38
C LEU A 562 45.52 -17.23 24.01
N ILE A 563 46.18 -18.34 23.65
CA ILE A 563 45.70 -19.67 23.21
C ILE A 563 44.45 -19.81 22.29
N SER A 564 44.75 -20.18 21.04
CA SER A 564 44.06 -20.87 19.91
C SER A 564 42.53 -20.90 19.68
N ASP A 565 41.63 -20.77 20.66
CA ASP A 565 40.16 -20.83 20.41
C ASP A 565 39.47 -19.45 20.51
N ASP A 566 40.06 -18.50 21.25
CA ASP A 566 39.54 -17.12 21.38
C ASP A 566 39.77 -16.24 20.14
N ARG A 567 40.70 -16.61 19.24
CA ARG A 567 41.00 -15.82 18.03
C ARG A 567 39.91 -15.91 16.95
N ARG A 568 39.12 -16.99 16.95
CA ARG A 568 37.90 -17.11 16.11
C ARG A 568 36.75 -16.23 16.62
N ARG A 569 36.68 -15.97 17.94
CA ARG A 569 35.66 -15.10 18.57
C ARG A 569 35.85 -13.63 18.17
N CYS A 570 37.09 -13.13 18.32
CA CYS A 570 37.41 -11.71 18.12
C CYS A 570 37.19 -11.21 16.66
N MET A 571 37.37 -12.08 15.66
CA MET A 571 37.14 -11.73 14.24
C MET A 571 35.64 -11.63 13.90
N TYR A 572 34.82 -12.54 14.43
CA TYR A 572 33.37 -12.56 14.23
C TYR A 572 32.70 -11.38 14.93
N GLU A 573 33.11 -11.12 16.16
CA GLU A 573 32.77 -9.95 16.97
C GLU A 573 33.07 -8.63 16.24
N ARG A 574 34.29 -8.46 15.70
CA ARG A 574 34.67 -7.25 14.96
C ARG A 574 33.94 -7.08 13.63
N LEU A 575 33.68 -8.15 12.88
CA LEU A 575 32.91 -8.07 11.63
C LEU A 575 31.44 -7.72 11.87
N MET A 576 30.84 -8.31 12.91
CA MET A 576 29.48 -8.03 13.32
C MET A 576 29.33 -6.60 13.86
N ASN A 577 30.23 -6.17 14.72
CA ASN A 577 30.19 -4.81 15.27
C ASN A 577 30.53 -3.75 14.22
N CYS A 578 31.48 -4.00 13.30
CA CYS A 578 31.72 -3.07 12.19
C CYS A 578 30.51 -2.98 11.25
N ALA A 579 29.84 -4.09 10.92
CA ALA A 579 28.68 -4.09 10.03
C ALA A 579 27.45 -3.41 10.66
N LEU A 580 27.29 -3.51 11.98
CA LEU A 580 26.24 -2.82 12.72
C LEU A 580 26.57 -1.34 12.91
N GLN A 581 27.78 -1.00 13.38
CA GLN A 581 28.19 0.37 13.68
C GLN A 581 28.36 1.26 12.43
N SER A 582 28.48 0.68 11.24
CA SER A 582 28.48 1.42 9.96
C SER A 582 27.09 1.48 9.30
N ALA A 583 26.04 0.96 9.92
CA ALA A 583 24.69 0.96 9.37
C ALA A 583 24.01 2.34 9.51
N THR A 584 23.24 2.74 8.50
CA THR A 584 22.33 3.89 8.62
C THR A 584 21.03 3.46 9.32
N ALA A 585 20.31 4.41 9.94
CA ALA A 585 19.04 4.15 10.65
C ALA A 585 17.94 3.50 9.79
N LEU A 586 18.08 3.51 8.46
CA LEU A 586 17.11 2.94 7.51
C LEU A 586 17.28 1.43 7.27
N ASP A 587 18.49 0.89 7.43
CA ASP A 587 18.82 -0.51 7.14
C ASP A 587 19.48 -1.25 8.30
N GLU A 588 19.66 -0.57 9.44
CA GLU A 588 20.03 -1.14 10.74
C GLU A 588 19.26 -2.44 10.99
N HIS A 589 17.94 -2.40 10.72
CA HIS A 589 17.00 -3.49 10.91
C HIS A 589 17.26 -4.67 9.95
N SER A 590 17.59 -4.40 8.69
CA SER A 590 17.86 -5.43 7.67
C SER A 590 19.17 -6.19 7.97
N ILE A 591 20.21 -5.47 8.37
CA ILE A 591 21.52 -6.04 8.71
C ILE A 591 21.43 -6.87 10.00
N ALA A 592 20.77 -6.32 11.03
CA ALA A 592 20.53 -7.03 12.29
C ALA A 592 19.69 -8.31 12.08
N ALA A 593 18.74 -8.33 11.13
CA ALA A 593 17.91 -9.49 10.83
C ALA A 593 18.72 -10.62 10.19
N ALA A 594 19.62 -10.29 9.27
CA ALA A 594 20.54 -11.26 8.68
C ALA A 594 21.57 -11.80 9.71
N MET A 595 21.95 -10.97 10.67
CA MET A 595 22.88 -11.32 11.74
C MET A 595 22.28 -12.23 12.81
N LEU A 596 20.99 -12.06 13.09
CA LEU A 596 20.25 -12.82 14.09
C LEU A 596 20.46 -14.35 13.93
N PRO A 597 20.13 -15.00 12.78
CA PRO A 597 20.29 -16.46 12.63
C PRO A 597 21.74 -16.91 12.69
N LEU A 598 22.66 -16.06 12.25
CA LEU A 598 24.10 -16.30 12.29
C LEU A 598 24.61 -16.32 13.73
N ALA A 599 24.22 -15.33 14.54
CA ALA A 599 24.54 -15.26 15.96
C ALA A 599 24.00 -16.50 16.69
N THR A 600 22.74 -16.89 16.45
CA THR A 600 22.15 -18.10 17.04
C THR A 600 22.89 -19.38 16.62
N ALA A 601 23.22 -19.53 15.34
CA ALA A 601 23.90 -20.73 14.82
C ALA A 601 25.35 -20.85 15.32
N TYR A 602 26.03 -19.72 15.52
CA TYR A 602 27.39 -19.68 16.06
C TYR A 602 27.38 -19.92 17.58
N CYS A 603 26.47 -19.26 18.31
CA CYS A 603 26.32 -19.43 19.75
C CYS A 603 25.99 -20.87 20.15
N ARG A 604 25.16 -21.59 19.39
CA ARG A 604 24.87 -23.02 19.63
C ARG A 604 26.09 -23.94 19.53
N LYS A 605 27.19 -23.50 18.91
CA LYS A 605 28.45 -24.25 18.80
C LYS A 605 29.47 -23.90 19.89
N LEU A 606 29.12 -22.98 20.79
CA LEU A 606 29.96 -22.55 21.92
C LEU A 606 29.53 -23.28 23.20
N CYS A 607 30.46 -23.49 24.13
CA CYS A 607 30.18 -24.09 25.44
C CYS A 607 29.17 -23.22 26.22
N THR A 608 28.34 -23.82 27.10
CA THR A 608 27.22 -23.16 27.82
C THR A 608 27.61 -21.87 28.58
N GLY A 609 28.84 -21.74 29.06
CA GLY A 609 29.34 -20.51 29.72
C GLY A 609 29.78 -19.37 28.78
N VAL A 610 29.81 -19.60 27.46
CA VAL A 610 30.35 -18.67 26.44
C VAL A 610 29.23 -18.06 25.59
N ILE A 611 28.10 -18.75 25.51
CA ILE A 611 26.91 -18.32 24.76
C ILE A 611 26.47 -16.91 25.20
N GLN A 612 26.46 -16.65 26.51
CA GLN A 612 26.10 -15.35 27.06
C GLN A 612 27.11 -14.24 26.73
N TYR A 613 28.41 -14.53 26.68
CA TYR A 613 29.45 -13.54 26.31
C TYR A 613 29.34 -13.13 24.84
N ALA A 614 29.07 -14.07 23.93
CA ALA A 614 28.90 -13.77 22.51
C ALA A 614 27.69 -12.86 22.22
N TYR A 615 26.63 -12.94 23.03
CA TYR A 615 25.52 -11.99 22.96
C TYR A 615 25.89 -10.62 23.56
N MET A 616 26.63 -10.55 24.68
CA MET A 616 27.11 -9.27 25.25
C MET A 616 27.94 -8.44 24.26
N CYS A 617 28.72 -9.08 23.39
CA CYS A 617 29.54 -8.39 22.39
C CYS A 617 28.74 -7.66 21.30
N ILE A 618 27.49 -8.07 21.03
CA ILE A 618 26.62 -7.43 20.04
C ILE A 618 25.47 -6.66 20.71
N GLN A 619 25.17 -6.89 22.00
CA GLN A 619 24.11 -6.26 22.79
C GLN A 619 24.16 -4.73 22.78
N GLU A 620 25.33 -4.12 22.62
CA GLU A 620 25.50 -2.65 22.69
C GLU A 620 24.90 -1.89 21.49
N HIS A 621 24.41 -2.59 20.46
CA HIS A 621 23.85 -1.92 19.28
C HIS A 621 22.41 -1.43 19.50
N GLN A 622 22.11 -0.19 19.09
CA GLN A 622 20.80 0.43 19.31
C GLN A 622 19.66 -0.31 18.59
N VAL A 623 19.95 -0.99 17.48
CA VAL A 623 18.98 -1.79 16.72
C VAL A 623 18.20 -2.78 17.56
N TRP A 624 18.84 -3.37 18.59
CA TRP A 624 18.19 -4.36 19.44
C TRP A 624 17.11 -3.72 20.31
N THR A 625 17.17 -2.41 20.54
CA THR A 625 16.11 -1.67 21.24
C THR A 625 14.97 -1.26 20.30
N SER A 626 15.13 -1.39 18.97
CA SER A 626 14.06 -1.09 18.01
C SER A 626 13.01 -2.20 17.99
N GLN A 627 11.77 -1.85 18.34
CA GLN A 627 10.63 -2.76 18.21
C GLN A 627 10.32 -3.08 16.74
N GLN A 628 10.44 -2.10 15.84
CA GLN A 628 10.15 -2.27 14.41
C GLN A 628 11.07 -3.33 13.77
N PHE A 629 12.32 -3.38 14.22
CA PHE A 629 13.26 -4.41 13.82
C PHE A 629 12.79 -5.82 14.19
N TRP A 630 12.49 -6.03 15.47
CA TRP A 630 12.09 -7.34 15.98
C TRP A 630 10.83 -7.85 15.31
N GLU A 631 9.86 -6.98 15.10
CA GLU A 631 8.63 -7.29 14.37
C GLU A 631 8.92 -7.71 12.93
N ALA A 632 9.72 -6.93 12.18
CA ALA A 632 10.05 -7.24 10.80
C ALA A 632 10.81 -8.58 10.65
N ALA A 633 11.82 -8.81 11.50
CA ALA A 633 12.60 -10.04 11.50
C ALA A 633 11.73 -11.27 11.87
N PHE A 634 10.90 -11.12 12.91
CA PHE A 634 9.94 -12.15 13.33
C PHE A 634 8.97 -12.51 12.20
N TYR A 635 8.31 -11.52 11.58
CA TYR A 635 7.35 -11.76 10.51
C TYR A 635 7.98 -12.39 9.27
N GLN A 636 9.22 -12.02 8.94
CA GLN A 636 9.95 -12.62 7.83
C GLN A 636 10.25 -14.11 8.08
N ASP A 637 10.68 -14.47 9.30
CA ASP A 637 10.93 -15.85 9.69
C ASP A 637 9.64 -16.68 9.75
N VAL A 638 8.55 -16.10 10.30
CA VAL A 638 7.21 -16.73 10.31
C VAL A 638 6.74 -17.01 8.89
N GLN A 639 6.82 -16.02 7.98
CA GLN A 639 6.39 -16.22 6.60
C GLN A 639 7.17 -17.34 5.91
N ARG A 640 8.49 -17.43 6.13
CA ARG A 640 9.32 -18.50 5.57
C ARG A 640 8.84 -19.87 6.05
N ASP A 641 8.57 -20.00 7.35
CA ASP A 641 8.20 -21.29 7.94
C ASP A 641 6.75 -21.68 7.58
N ILE A 642 5.83 -20.72 7.50
CA ILE A 642 4.48 -20.91 6.96
C ILE A 642 4.57 -21.36 5.49
N LYS A 643 5.40 -20.72 4.66
CA LYS A 643 5.64 -21.13 3.27
C LYS A 643 6.12 -22.60 3.21
N ALA A 644 6.99 -23.02 4.12
CA ALA A 644 7.51 -24.38 4.17
C ALA A 644 6.44 -25.44 4.47
N LEU A 645 5.36 -25.12 5.19
CA LEU A 645 4.25 -26.05 5.46
C LEU A 645 3.51 -26.49 4.18
N TYR A 646 3.54 -25.66 3.14
CA TYR A 646 2.78 -25.86 1.90
C TYR A 646 3.63 -26.28 0.70
N LEU A 647 4.96 -26.24 0.84
CA LEU A 647 5.87 -26.71 -0.21
C LEU A 647 6.08 -28.23 -0.11
N PRO A 648 6.30 -28.94 -1.23
CA PRO A 648 6.64 -30.34 -1.21
C PRO A 648 7.94 -30.55 -0.41
N SER A 649 7.87 -31.33 0.68
CA SER A 649 9.07 -31.69 1.43
C SER A 649 10.00 -32.54 0.54
N PRO A 650 11.31 -32.25 0.47
CA PRO A 650 12.27 -33.04 -0.32
C PRO A 650 12.47 -34.49 0.21
N THR A 651 11.73 -34.90 1.24
CA THR A 651 11.86 -36.20 1.91
C THR A 651 10.79 -37.23 1.55
N HIS A 652 9.80 -36.91 0.72
CA HIS A 652 8.71 -37.83 0.40
C HIS A 652 8.51 -38.10 -1.11
N HIS A 653 9.53 -38.64 -1.77
CA HIS A 653 9.32 -39.54 -2.91
C HIS A 653 10.36 -40.67 -2.94
N GLN A 654 9.94 -41.85 -2.51
CA GLN A 654 10.52 -43.11 -2.96
C GLN A 654 10.26 -43.24 -4.47
N ARG A 655 11.28 -42.95 -5.28
CA ARG A 655 11.62 -43.61 -6.56
C ARG A 655 12.80 -42.87 -7.14
N VAL A 656 13.94 -43.54 -7.22
CA VAL A 656 15.12 -43.10 -7.98
C VAL A 656 14.78 -43.29 -9.46
N PRO A 657 14.69 -42.24 -10.30
CA PRO A 657 14.64 -42.39 -11.75
C PRO A 657 16.07 -42.34 -12.33
N SER A 658 16.22 -42.95 -13.50
CA SER A 658 17.48 -43.17 -14.23
C SER A 658 18.14 -41.86 -14.72
N PRO A 659 19.48 -41.77 -14.74
CA PRO A 659 20.21 -40.52 -14.93
C PRO A 659 20.44 -40.14 -16.41
N ARG A 660 19.38 -39.97 -17.23
CA ARG A 660 19.60 -39.56 -18.63
C ARG A 660 18.73 -38.48 -19.27
N ASP A 661 17.64 -37.97 -18.68
CA ASP A 661 16.82 -36.94 -19.37
C ASP A 661 16.42 -35.72 -18.50
N ASP A 662 17.08 -35.49 -17.35
CA ASP A 662 16.57 -34.56 -16.31
C ASP A 662 17.20 -33.16 -16.24
N GLU A 663 18.20 -32.79 -17.05
CA GLU A 663 18.80 -31.45 -16.93
C GLU A 663 17.86 -30.32 -17.41
N GLU A 664 16.99 -30.60 -18.38
CA GLU A 664 16.06 -29.61 -18.95
C GLU A 664 14.78 -29.48 -18.10
N TYR A 665 14.29 -30.59 -17.53
CA TYR A 665 13.10 -30.61 -16.66
C TYR A 665 13.38 -30.05 -15.25
N ILE A 666 14.56 -30.34 -14.68
CA ILE A 666 14.99 -29.75 -13.39
C ILE A 666 15.36 -28.27 -13.54
N SER A 667 15.81 -27.83 -14.72
CA SER A 667 16.04 -26.40 -15.01
C SER A 667 14.73 -25.62 -15.15
N LEU A 668 13.66 -26.24 -15.64
CA LEU A 668 12.31 -25.63 -15.69
C LEU A 668 11.62 -25.61 -14.32
N LEU A 669 11.86 -26.59 -13.44
CA LEU A 669 11.36 -26.58 -12.05
C LEU A 669 12.15 -25.64 -11.12
N LYS A 670 13.36 -25.21 -11.52
CA LYS A 670 14.06 -24.06 -10.91
C LYS A 670 13.46 -22.71 -11.33
N ALA A 671 12.40 -22.69 -12.14
CA ALA A 671 11.61 -21.48 -12.38
C ALA A 671 10.88 -21.09 -11.09
N GLN A 672 11.44 -20.10 -10.40
CA GLN A 672 10.86 -19.32 -9.29
C GLN A 672 10.05 -20.12 -8.25
N GLU A 673 10.66 -20.36 -7.08
CA GLU A 673 9.88 -20.78 -5.92
C GLU A 673 8.66 -19.86 -5.74
N PRO A 674 7.45 -20.41 -5.54
CA PRO A 674 6.24 -19.60 -5.42
C PRO A 674 6.38 -18.64 -4.22
N SER A 675 5.89 -17.42 -4.42
CA SER A 675 5.82 -16.40 -3.38
C SER A 675 4.81 -16.79 -2.30
N ALA A 676 4.97 -16.22 -1.10
CA ALA A 676 4.04 -16.48 -0.01
C ALA A 676 2.59 -16.08 -0.37
N LEU A 677 2.41 -14.97 -1.10
CA LEU A 677 1.09 -14.51 -1.55
C LEU A 677 0.45 -15.47 -2.55
N GLU A 678 1.23 -16.09 -3.45
CA GLU A 678 0.70 -17.09 -4.40
C GLU A 678 0.24 -18.36 -3.68
N ILE A 679 1.03 -18.84 -2.71
CA ILE A 679 0.64 -19.98 -1.86
C ILE A 679 -0.63 -19.65 -1.10
N ALA A 680 -0.69 -18.50 -0.44
CA ALA A 680 -1.88 -18.09 0.30
C ALA A 680 -3.11 -17.94 -0.60
N ALA A 681 -2.95 -17.43 -1.82
CA ALA A 681 -4.07 -17.32 -2.76
C ALA A 681 -4.64 -18.70 -3.12
N GLU A 682 -3.77 -19.67 -3.37
CA GLU A 682 -4.18 -21.04 -3.70
C GLU A 682 -4.81 -21.74 -2.49
N GLN A 683 -4.25 -21.59 -1.29
CA GLN A 683 -4.83 -22.15 -0.06
C GLN A 683 -6.20 -21.55 0.26
N MET A 684 -6.37 -20.24 0.09
CA MET A 684 -7.67 -19.58 0.25
C MET A 684 -8.70 -20.05 -0.79
N ARG A 685 -8.27 -20.30 -2.03
CA ARG A 685 -9.13 -20.82 -3.09
C ARG A 685 -9.61 -22.24 -2.81
N LEU A 686 -8.71 -23.10 -2.32
CA LEU A 686 -9.01 -24.50 -2.01
C LEU A 686 -9.74 -24.68 -0.68
N TRP A 687 -9.66 -23.71 0.24
CA TRP A 687 -10.24 -23.82 1.59
C TRP A 687 -11.67 -24.39 1.66
N PRO A 688 -12.63 -23.97 0.80
CA PRO A 688 -14.01 -24.50 0.83
C PRO A 688 -14.13 -25.96 0.40
N THR A 689 -13.13 -26.51 -0.31
CA THR A 689 -13.14 -27.89 -0.80
C THR A 689 -12.43 -28.87 0.15
N LEU A 690 -11.74 -28.37 1.17
CA LEU A 690 -11.03 -29.19 2.16
C LEU A 690 -12.00 -29.79 3.19
N SER A 691 -11.66 -30.97 3.69
CA SER A 691 -12.41 -31.60 4.78
C SER A 691 -12.25 -30.81 6.10
N PRO A 692 -13.23 -30.83 7.01
CA PRO A 692 -13.14 -30.15 8.31
C PRO A 692 -11.97 -30.64 9.19
N GLU A 693 -11.50 -31.87 8.97
CA GLU A 693 -10.32 -32.43 9.64
C GLU A 693 -9.04 -31.78 9.10
N LYS A 694 -8.91 -31.70 7.76
CA LYS A 694 -7.75 -31.07 7.14
C LYS A 694 -7.66 -29.57 7.44
N GLN A 695 -8.81 -28.89 7.48
CA GLN A 695 -8.90 -27.50 7.90
C GLN A 695 -8.38 -27.30 9.33
N ARG A 696 -8.75 -28.18 10.27
CA ARG A 696 -8.25 -28.14 11.65
C ARG A 696 -6.76 -28.43 11.76
N GLU A 697 -6.25 -29.39 10.98
CA GLU A 697 -4.83 -29.72 10.92
C GLU A 697 -3.99 -28.53 10.44
N LEU A 698 -4.42 -27.86 9.37
CA LEU A 698 -3.73 -26.67 8.83
C LEU A 698 -3.77 -25.49 9.80
N ILE A 699 -4.91 -25.24 10.45
CA ILE A 699 -5.01 -24.20 11.48
C ILE A 699 -4.01 -24.50 12.62
N ALA A 700 -3.98 -25.74 13.11
CA ALA A 700 -3.09 -26.14 14.19
C ALA A 700 -1.61 -26.10 13.79
N SER A 701 -1.26 -26.45 12.55
CA SER A 701 0.14 -26.40 12.08
C SER A 701 0.64 -24.97 11.90
N GLU A 702 -0.17 -24.06 11.36
CA GLU A 702 0.15 -22.64 11.27
C GLU A 702 0.28 -22.01 12.66
N GLU A 703 -0.66 -22.32 13.56
CA GLU A 703 -0.66 -21.81 14.93
C GLU A 703 0.58 -22.30 15.70
N SER A 704 0.92 -23.59 15.60
CA SER A 704 2.15 -24.16 16.19
C SER A 704 3.41 -23.50 15.65
N THR A 705 3.47 -23.24 14.34
CA THR A 705 4.59 -22.55 13.70
C THR A 705 4.76 -21.13 14.26
N LEU A 706 3.66 -20.38 14.36
CA LEU A 706 3.65 -19.03 14.94
C LEU A 706 4.12 -19.04 16.41
N TYR A 707 3.58 -19.93 17.24
CA TYR A 707 3.99 -20.05 18.65
C TYR A 707 5.47 -20.43 18.80
N SER A 708 5.96 -21.36 17.96
CA SER A 708 7.36 -21.77 18.01
C SER A 708 8.31 -20.62 17.69
N GLN A 709 7.97 -19.79 16.70
CA GLN A 709 8.74 -18.60 16.36
C GLN A 709 8.62 -17.52 17.43
N ALA A 710 7.45 -17.34 18.05
CA ALA A 710 7.27 -16.38 19.13
C ALA A 710 8.16 -16.74 20.34
N ILE A 711 8.20 -18.02 20.73
CA ILE A 711 9.11 -18.51 21.78
C ILE A 711 10.57 -18.32 21.36
N HIS A 712 10.90 -18.59 20.09
CA HIS A 712 12.26 -18.41 19.59
C HIS A 712 12.73 -16.97 19.70
N TYR A 713 11.90 -16.01 19.27
CA TYR A 713 12.20 -14.58 19.33
C TYR A 713 12.19 -14.03 20.75
N ALA A 714 11.26 -14.45 21.61
CA ALA A 714 11.27 -14.07 23.03
C ALA A 714 12.59 -14.47 23.71
N ASN A 715 13.09 -15.67 23.46
CA ASN A 715 14.39 -16.11 23.98
C ASN A 715 15.55 -15.25 23.44
N ARG A 716 15.54 -14.90 22.14
CA ARG A 716 16.59 -14.05 21.53
C ARG A 716 16.58 -12.64 22.10
N MET A 717 15.40 -12.08 22.31
CA MET A 717 15.23 -10.78 22.95
C MET A 717 15.77 -10.82 24.38
N VAL A 718 15.45 -11.85 25.16
CA VAL A 718 16.04 -12.05 26.51
C VAL A 718 17.56 -12.06 26.45
N TYR A 719 18.16 -12.75 25.48
CA TYR A 719 19.62 -12.76 25.32
C TYR A 719 20.23 -11.45 24.83
N LEU A 720 19.48 -10.58 24.14
CA LEU A 720 19.99 -9.37 23.50
C LEU A 720 19.56 -8.05 24.17
N LEU A 721 18.57 -8.08 25.07
CA LEU A 721 18.00 -6.88 25.70
C LEU A 721 18.15 -6.84 27.23
N LEU A 722 18.37 -7.98 27.90
CA LEU A 722 18.53 -8.03 29.35
C LEU A 722 20.02 -8.12 29.71
N PRO A 723 20.62 -7.05 30.29
CA PRO A 723 21.97 -7.12 30.84
C PRO A 723 21.98 -8.04 32.07
N LEU A 724 23.00 -8.89 32.19
CA LEU A 724 23.20 -9.73 33.38
C LEU A 724 23.90 -8.93 34.48
N GLU A 725 23.20 -8.05 35.17
CA GLU A 725 23.68 -7.58 36.47
C GLU A 725 23.34 -8.61 37.55
N GLY A 726 24.34 -9.41 37.99
CA GLY A 726 24.18 -10.17 39.24
C GLY A 726 25.11 -11.37 39.50
N ALA A 727 25.79 -11.95 38.51
CA ALA A 727 26.51 -13.22 38.74
C ALA A 727 28.01 -13.09 39.06
N GLY A 728 28.62 -11.90 38.94
CA GLY A 728 30.09 -11.75 39.02
C GLY A 728 30.66 -10.89 40.16
N ARG A 729 29.88 -10.06 40.86
CA ARG A 729 30.42 -9.09 41.83
C ARG A 729 30.52 -9.59 43.28
N ARG A 730 30.81 -10.88 43.50
CA ARG A 730 31.08 -11.44 44.85
C ARG A 730 32.49 -12.01 45.05
N ALA A 731 33.44 -11.69 44.17
CA ALA A 731 34.81 -12.23 44.28
C ALA A 731 35.89 -11.24 44.77
N ASP A 732 35.65 -9.92 44.86
CA ASP A 732 36.70 -8.95 45.24
C ASP A 732 36.35 -8.12 46.48
N THR A 733 36.08 -8.78 47.60
CA THR A 733 36.16 -8.15 48.93
C THR A 733 36.83 -9.09 49.93
N ARG A 734 38.09 -9.46 49.69
CA ARG A 734 39.03 -9.94 50.73
C ARG A 734 40.48 -9.60 50.38
N GLY A 735 41.07 -8.72 51.19
CA GLY A 735 42.52 -8.42 51.30
C GLY A 735 43.04 -7.49 50.20
N ASP A 736 43.68 -6.34 50.46
CA ASP A 736 44.28 -5.74 51.67
C ASP A 736 43.94 -4.25 51.77
#